data_AF-S4RZ82-F1
#
_entry.id   AF-S4RZ82-F1
#
_cell.length_a   1.000
_cell.length_b   1.000
_cell.length_c   1.000
_cell.angle_alpha   90.00
_cell.angle_beta   90.00
_cell.angle_gamma   90.00
#
_symmetry.space_group_name_H-M   'P 1'
#
loop_
_entity.id
_entity.type
_entity.pdbx_description
1 polymer ?
#
loop_
_entity_poly.entity_id
_entity_poly.type
_entity_poly.pdbx_seq_one_letter_code
_entity_poly.pdbx_strand_id
1 'polypeptide(L)'
;QVKALLKYAEADPNIYTPVLLLADDAEYAESLRNLQHSIISELSDVPFDEPLIVMINCMRSQAPEESRKASVFDSVILEHKLSPTEQERFEKKLKVMENDSKECDSFLSFIIIKKFFDTNYIANMVKNMMKGADCNSENGKLISCIALLNSYVKNALPVTRCEVILGISHVKSTFWRKQTLDDGLSKHAKLLLIKCPMDEVNGTYESVRMSHPLVAEQVLKEFETTGGPSRCKIAHDILDEHSLYTDGMGREYLVKNVRSMFITRHRKEQGDETDTLFAPLIEDSGHVVTGMELARNVLLRAAARFPKDAVMAQALARYYSLKEKTFGEAKHWAEIAKSLAKSNSYITDTIGQVYKCELKQTYDLRAIENRGFLLPSDLNKALQLAKRASDFFKEAQELAKKEDDVFNTAGFFGDVEVASYILHLFDLTKLFDKNYEINKKTKVAYLNGRIELSRIPTSDEEVRATLEVIQNNEWYLRELKNRMKISLEFLEDYFWLFKPRYSEKETENRVRHTVLRYYSQYTDAFCSDSLDGDKKLDATKYPRLSSSKNGNNVEEKQNFSFANLVLNCVSPTSKRISPHGKLQLMVKDMLLEIGLEHRFPEPYFLAMLLLWPKADGNRREVRTLASCIEAMKRSCRMKYEFISRKRQFMTNFFLGNGTGLNRIVSRQKIDKTSEMQGTGKSLHQLWLSGDILKVRRVEETLFRVHGSTNDEGNIFLDHKLIVGDDNEAIMIPVRPVNLGQLRKGKSIERVKFFVGFSMDGPIAYDVQSV
;
A
#
# COMPACT_ATOMS: atom_id res chain seq x y z
N GLN A 1 -21.78 -18.95 -3.88
CA GLN A 1 -21.01 -19.04 -5.14
C GLN A 1 -20.31 -20.39 -5.28
N VAL A 2 -19.39 -20.76 -4.38
CA VAL A 2 -18.68 -22.06 -4.43
C VAL A 2 -19.63 -23.27 -4.52
N LYS A 3 -20.67 -23.31 -3.67
CA LYS A 3 -21.71 -24.37 -3.70
C LYS A 3 -22.46 -24.47 -5.05
N ALA A 4 -22.54 -23.38 -5.81
CA ALA A 4 -23.14 -23.38 -7.15
C ALA A 4 -22.15 -23.90 -8.21
N LEU A 5 -20.86 -23.54 -8.11
CA LEU A 5 -19.81 -24.03 -9.01
C LEU A 5 -19.60 -25.54 -8.89
N LEU A 6 -19.67 -26.08 -7.68
CA LEU A 6 -19.60 -27.53 -7.43
C LEU A 6 -20.69 -28.33 -8.18
N LYS A 7 -21.82 -27.69 -8.50
CA LYS A 7 -22.99 -28.29 -9.17
C LYS A 7 -23.14 -27.84 -10.64
N TYR A 8 -22.14 -27.14 -11.17
CA TYR A 8 -22.29 -26.41 -12.44
C TYR A 8 -22.17 -27.30 -13.68
N ALA A 9 -21.42 -28.41 -13.61
CA ALA A 9 -21.01 -29.14 -14.81
C ALA A 9 -21.72 -30.46 -15.08
N GLU A 10 -22.58 -30.97 -14.19
CA GLU A 10 -23.15 -32.31 -14.37
C GLU A 10 -24.66 -32.38 -14.15
N ALA A 11 -25.32 -33.16 -15.01
CA ALA A 11 -26.76 -33.43 -14.93
C ALA A 11 -27.13 -34.37 -13.77
N ASP A 12 -26.14 -35.04 -13.18
CA ASP A 12 -26.31 -35.90 -12.01
C ASP A 12 -26.18 -35.06 -10.71
N PRO A 13 -27.21 -35.01 -9.84
CA PRO A 13 -27.15 -34.29 -8.58
C PRO A 13 -26.15 -34.86 -7.55
N ASN A 14 -25.55 -36.02 -7.80
CA ASN A 14 -24.60 -36.69 -6.92
C ASN A 14 -23.13 -36.55 -7.36
N ILE A 15 -22.84 -35.93 -8.51
CA ILE A 15 -21.46 -35.74 -8.98
C ILE A 15 -21.05 -34.28 -8.81
N TYR A 16 -19.92 -34.06 -8.13
CA TYR A 16 -19.38 -32.73 -7.86
C TYR A 16 -18.13 -32.49 -8.68
N THR A 17 -18.06 -31.33 -9.35
CA THR A 17 -16.86 -30.91 -10.06
C THR A 17 -15.91 -30.21 -9.08
N PRO A 18 -14.66 -30.70 -8.90
CA PRO A 18 -13.71 -30.06 -8.01
C PRO A 18 -13.46 -28.60 -8.40
N VAL A 19 -13.57 -27.70 -7.42
CA VAL A 19 -13.40 -26.25 -7.64
C VAL A 19 -11.98 -25.83 -7.24
N LEU A 20 -11.25 -25.27 -8.20
CA LEU A 20 -9.99 -24.57 -7.94
C LEU A 20 -10.28 -23.11 -7.56
N LEU A 21 -10.03 -22.75 -6.29
CA LEU A 21 -10.13 -21.38 -5.80
C LEU A 21 -8.74 -20.74 -5.80
N LEU A 22 -8.56 -19.75 -6.68
CA LEU A 22 -7.35 -18.93 -6.73
C LEU A 22 -7.59 -17.64 -5.93
N ALA A 23 -6.92 -17.51 -4.80
CA ALA A 23 -6.82 -16.26 -4.06
C ALA A 23 -5.56 -15.52 -4.54
N ASP A 24 -5.73 -14.32 -5.11
CA ASP A 24 -4.61 -13.46 -5.51
C ASP A 24 -4.24 -12.54 -4.34
N ASP A 25 -3.03 -12.72 -3.80
CA ASP A 25 -2.43 -11.90 -2.76
C ASP A 25 -3.27 -11.74 -1.49
N ALA A 26 -3.90 -12.84 -1.03
CA ALA A 26 -4.66 -12.84 0.22
C ALA A 26 -3.70 -12.86 1.42
N GLU A 27 -3.29 -11.67 1.86
CA GLU A 27 -2.23 -11.48 2.87
C GLU A 27 -2.65 -11.86 4.31
N TYR A 28 -3.93 -11.72 4.64
CA TYR A 28 -4.41 -11.99 6.00
C TYR A 28 -4.79 -13.47 6.14
N ALA A 29 -3.93 -14.25 6.80
CA ALA A 29 -4.21 -15.64 7.15
C ALA A 29 -5.54 -15.80 7.92
N GLU A 30 -5.92 -14.81 8.72
CA GLU A 30 -7.24 -14.73 9.38
C GLU A 30 -8.39 -14.76 8.35
N SER A 31 -8.30 -13.97 7.28
CA SER A 31 -9.33 -13.93 6.22
C SER A 31 -9.43 -15.24 5.46
N LEU A 32 -8.30 -15.88 5.14
CA LEU A 32 -8.29 -17.19 4.48
C LEU A 32 -8.85 -18.29 5.37
N ARG A 33 -8.52 -18.29 6.67
CA ARG A 33 -9.12 -19.21 7.64
C ARG A 33 -10.61 -18.97 7.80
N ASN A 34 -11.05 -17.71 7.87
CA ASN A 34 -12.47 -17.36 7.93
C ASN A 34 -13.23 -17.79 6.67
N LEU A 35 -12.63 -17.63 5.48
CA LEU A 35 -13.18 -18.13 4.22
C LEU A 35 -13.28 -19.66 4.24
N GLN A 36 -12.20 -20.35 4.63
CA GLN A 36 -12.19 -21.81 4.78
C GLN A 36 -13.28 -22.29 5.74
N HIS A 37 -13.40 -21.66 6.92
CA HIS A 37 -14.44 -21.98 7.89
C HIS A 37 -15.85 -21.72 7.35
N SER A 38 -16.05 -20.62 6.62
CA SER A 38 -17.33 -20.29 6.00
C SER A 38 -17.72 -21.34 4.95
N ILE A 39 -16.77 -21.77 4.11
CA ILE A 39 -16.96 -22.82 3.11
C ILE A 39 -17.31 -24.16 3.78
N ILE A 40 -16.55 -24.57 4.80
CA ILE A 40 -16.79 -25.82 5.53
C ILE A 40 -18.18 -25.80 6.17
N SER A 41 -18.57 -24.68 6.77
CA SER A 41 -19.89 -24.51 7.38
C SER A 41 -21.02 -24.67 6.36
N GLU A 42 -20.87 -24.06 5.19
CA GLU A 42 -21.89 -24.05 4.12
C GLU A 42 -22.01 -25.38 3.37
N LEU A 43 -20.99 -26.24 3.47
CA LEU A 43 -20.90 -27.56 2.87
C LEU A 43 -21.06 -28.70 3.87
N SER A 44 -21.49 -28.41 5.10
CA SER A 44 -21.70 -29.41 6.16
C SER A 44 -22.73 -30.48 5.82
N ASP A 45 -23.60 -30.20 4.85
CA ASP A 45 -24.66 -31.07 4.33
C ASP A 45 -24.26 -31.87 3.07
N VAL A 46 -23.04 -31.67 2.55
CA VAL A 46 -22.59 -32.28 1.29
C VAL A 46 -21.71 -33.50 1.59
N PRO A 47 -22.06 -34.71 1.10
CA PRO A 47 -21.19 -35.88 1.21
C PRO A 47 -19.99 -35.75 0.26
N PHE A 48 -18.80 -36.12 0.73
CA PHE A 48 -17.57 -36.08 -0.08
C PHE A 48 -16.68 -37.29 0.19
N ASP A 49 -16.30 -38.01 -0.88
CA ASP A 49 -15.27 -39.05 -0.87
C ASP A 49 -13.94 -38.56 -1.49
N GLU A 50 -13.98 -37.42 -2.18
CA GLU A 50 -12.86 -36.82 -2.90
C GLU A 50 -12.73 -35.31 -2.56
N PRO A 51 -11.54 -34.71 -2.74
CA PRO A 51 -11.33 -33.29 -2.47
C PRO A 51 -12.17 -32.40 -3.39
N LEU A 52 -13.24 -31.82 -2.84
CA LEU A 52 -14.17 -30.95 -3.58
C LEU A 52 -13.57 -29.57 -3.93
N ILE A 53 -12.61 -29.09 -3.13
CA ILE A 53 -12.08 -27.73 -3.26
C ILE A 53 -10.56 -27.75 -3.09
N VAL A 54 -9.85 -27.19 -4.06
CA VAL A 54 -8.43 -26.89 -3.96
C VAL A 54 -8.28 -25.38 -3.87
N MET A 55 -7.76 -24.89 -2.74
CA MET A 55 -7.49 -23.45 -2.58
C MET A 55 -6.01 -23.18 -2.75
N ILE A 56 -5.65 -22.36 -3.73
CA ILE A 56 -4.29 -21.89 -3.97
C ILE A 56 -4.27 -20.39 -3.68
N ASN A 57 -3.45 -19.99 -2.70
CA ASN A 57 -3.17 -18.59 -2.43
C ASN A 57 -1.87 -18.19 -3.12
N CYS A 58 -1.99 -17.41 -4.19
CA CYS A 58 -0.86 -16.88 -4.93
C CYS A 58 -0.35 -15.63 -4.22
N MET A 59 0.67 -15.81 -3.36
CA MET A 59 1.31 -14.71 -2.64
C MET A 59 2.51 -14.18 -3.43
N ARG A 60 2.58 -12.86 -3.63
CA ARG A 60 3.77 -12.21 -4.17
C ARG A 60 4.77 -11.95 -3.04
N SER A 61 6.06 -12.19 -3.26
CA SER A 61 7.08 -11.97 -2.24
C SER A 61 8.43 -11.55 -2.81
N GLN A 62 9.07 -10.58 -2.14
CA GLN A 62 10.45 -10.15 -2.41
C GLN A 62 11.51 -11.04 -1.73
N ALA A 63 11.09 -11.81 -0.72
CA ALA A 63 11.95 -12.74 0.00
C ALA A 63 11.21 -14.09 0.06
N PRO A 64 11.14 -14.83 -1.06
CA PRO A 64 10.29 -16.02 -1.18
C PRO A 64 10.67 -17.10 -0.17
N GLU A 65 11.95 -17.28 0.13
CA GLU A 65 12.41 -18.20 1.18
C GLU A 65 11.98 -17.75 2.58
N GLU A 66 12.13 -16.48 2.91
CA GLU A 66 11.65 -15.94 4.18
C GLU A 66 10.13 -16.05 4.28
N SER A 67 9.43 -15.87 3.16
CA SER A 67 7.96 -15.89 3.07
C SER A 67 7.38 -17.29 3.10
N ARG A 68 8.07 -18.26 2.47
CA ARG A 68 7.75 -19.68 2.58
C ARG A 68 7.94 -20.16 3.99
N LYS A 69 9.09 -19.80 4.61
CA LYS A 69 9.27 -19.98 6.06
C LYS A 69 8.17 -19.22 6.81
N ALA A 70 7.77 -18.04 6.31
CA ALA A 70 6.77 -17.15 6.92
C ALA A 70 5.36 -17.72 6.99
N SER A 71 5.04 -18.56 6.01
CA SER A 71 3.70 -19.05 5.77
C SER A 71 3.28 -20.06 6.83
N VAL A 72 2.01 -19.99 7.21
CA VAL A 72 1.38 -21.00 8.07
C VAL A 72 0.80 -22.15 7.24
N PHE A 73 0.79 -22.03 5.91
CA PHE A 73 0.31 -23.02 4.96
C PHE A 73 1.50 -23.66 4.23
N ASP A 74 1.33 -24.90 3.79
CA ASP A 74 2.30 -25.55 2.89
C ASP A 74 2.44 -24.69 1.63
N SER A 75 3.65 -24.16 1.46
CA SER A 75 3.93 -23.14 0.46
C SER A 75 5.05 -23.63 -0.45
N VAL A 76 4.80 -23.56 -1.75
CA VAL A 76 5.78 -23.84 -2.79
C VAL A 76 6.28 -22.51 -3.33
N ILE A 77 7.59 -22.37 -3.42
CA ILE A 77 8.20 -21.19 -4.05
C ILE A 77 8.13 -21.39 -5.55
N LEU A 78 7.53 -20.42 -6.23
CA LEU A 78 7.50 -20.36 -7.69
C LEU A 78 8.50 -19.29 -8.14
N GLU A 79 9.58 -19.72 -8.77
CA GLU A 79 10.62 -18.85 -9.33
C GLU A 79 10.77 -19.10 -10.84
N HIS A 80 11.38 -18.16 -11.57
CA HIS A 80 11.77 -18.34 -12.97
C HIS A 80 13.02 -19.24 -13.12
N LYS A 81 13.08 -20.36 -12.39
CA LYS A 81 14.14 -21.38 -12.48
C LYS A 81 13.59 -22.73 -12.01
N LEU A 82 14.12 -23.81 -12.57
CA LEU A 82 13.83 -25.17 -12.11
C LEU A 82 14.94 -25.67 -11.18
N SER A 83 14.57 -26.31 -10.08
CA SER A 83 15.50 -27.09 -9.25
C SER A 83 16.04 -28.30 -10.01
N PRO A 84 17.21 -28.86 -9.61
CA PRO A 84 17.78 -30.05 -10.27
C PRO A 84 16.79 -31.23 -10.37
N THR A 85 15.95 -31.41 -9.34
CA THR A 85 14.92 -32.46 -9.32
C THR A 85 13.79 -32.17 -10.30
N GLU A 86 13.35 -30.92 -10.41
CA GLU A 86 12.34 -30.52 -11.41
C GLU A 86 12.88 -30.67 -12.83
N GLN A 87 14.16 -30.37 -13.05
CA GLN A 87 14.82 -30.55 -14.35
C GLN A 87 14.77 -32.01 -14.78
N GLU A 88 15.17 -32.94 -13.92
CA GLU A 88 15.15 -34.36 -14.22
C GLU A 88 13.73 -34.84 -14.56
N ARG A 89 12.72 -34.33 -13.83
CA ARG A 89 11.30 -34.63 -14.11
C ARG A 89 10.86 -34.06 -15.46
N PHE A 90 11.25 -32.84 -15.79
CA PHE A 90 10.98 -32.21 -17.09
C PHE A 90 11.65 -32.99 -18.24
N GLU A 91 12.89 -33.43 -18.07
CA GLU A 91 13.61 -34.25 -19.06
C GLU A 91 12.97 -35.61 -19.28
N LYS A 92 12.55 -36.29 -18.21
CA LYS A 92 11.80 -37.54 -18.31
C LYS A 92 10.49 -37.35 -19.05
N LYS A 93 9.75 -36.28 -18.75
CA LYS A 93 8.49 -35.97 -19.43
C LYS A 93 8.70 -35.64 -20.90
N LEU A 94 9.77 -34.93 -21.25
CA LEU A 94 10.12 -34.65 -22.65
C LEU A 94 10.38 -35.94 -23.43
N LYS A 95 11.16 -36.89 -22.89
CA LYS A 95 11.40 -38.18 -23.55
C LYS A 95 10.10 -38.93 -23.84
N VAL A 96 9.12 -38.84 -22.95
CA VAL A 96 7.78 -39.39 -23.18
C VAL A 96 7.09 -38.65 -24.33
N MET A 97 7.13 -37.31 -24.33
CA MET A 97 6.49 -36.51 -25.37
C MET A 97 7.15 -36.66 -26.76
N GLU A 98 8.48 -36.80 -26.83
CA GLU A 98 9.24 -37.05 -28.07
C GLU A 98 8.88 -38.42 -28.68
N ASN A 99 8.52 -39.39 -27.85
CA ASN A 99 8.06 -40.70 -28.31
C ASN A 99 6.60 -40.68 -28.80
N ASP A 100 5.76 -39.80 -28.23
CA ASP A 100 4.33 -39.72 -28.55
C ASP A 100 3.99 -38.68 -29.64
N SER A 101 4.88 -37.71 -29.93
CA SER A 101 4.64 -36.62 -30.89
C SER A 101 5.90 -36.17 -31.62
N LYS A 102 5.83 -36.07 -32.97
CA LYS A 102 6.91 -35.55 -33.83
C LYS A 102 7.10 -34.03 -33.78
N GLU A 103 6.27 -33.29 -33.04
CA GLU A 103 6.26 -31.81 -33.03
C GLU A 103 6.71 -31.19 -31.70
N CYS A 104 7.47 -31.93 -30.88
CA CYS A 104 7.93 -31.45 -29.57
C CYS A 104 8.79 -30.17 -29.62
N ASP A 105 9.53 -29.95 -30.71
CA ASP A 105 10.38 -28.76 -30.92
C ASP A 105 9.57 -27.46 -31.10
N SER A 106 8.25 -27.53 -31.31
CA SER A 106 7.37 -26.37 -31.47
C SER A 106 6.88 -25.77 -30.13
N PHE A 107 7.06 -26.48 -29.00
CA PHE A 107 6.66 -26.01 -27.68
C PHE A 107 7.68 -25.05 -27.07
N LEU A 108 7.76 -23.84 -27.63
CA LEU A 108 8.73 -22.80 -27.23
C LEU A 108 8.76 -22.53 -25.72
N SER A 109 7.61 -22.47 -25.05
CA SER A 109 7.56 -22.26 -23.60
C SER A 109 8.21 -23.40 -22.82
N PHE A 110 8.05 -24.65 -23.28
CA PHE A 110 8.69 -25.83 -22.68
C PHE A 110 10.22 -25.80 -22.89
N ILE A 111 10.67 -25.43 -24.08
CA ILE A 111 12.10 -25.29 -24.42
C ILE A 111 12.76 -24.20 -23.57
N ILE A 112 12.10 -23.05 -23.39
CA ILE A 112 12.58 -21.94 -22.57
C ILE A 112 12.75 -22.39 -21.11
N ILE A 113 11.74 -23.09 -20.57
CA ILE A 113 11.78 -23.63 -19.20
C ILE A 113 12.93 -24.64 -19.05
N LYS A 114 13.10 -25.56 -20.03
CA LYS A 114 14.20 -26.55 -20.05
C LYS A 114 15.59 -25.89 -20.06
N LYS A 115 15.73 -24.77 -20.77
CA LYS A 115 17.00 -24.05 -20.88
C LYS A 115 17.20 -22.99 -19.79
N PHE A 116 16.49 -23.09 -18.67
CA PHE A 116 16.62 -22.16 -17.52
C PHE A 116 16.40 -20.70 -17.87
N PHE A 117 15.53 -20.42 -18.84
CA PHE A 117 15.33 -19.06 -19.32
C PHE A 117 16.66 -18.40 -19.81
N ASP A 118 17.63 -19.20 -20.27
CA ASP A 118 18.93 -18.74 -20.78
C ASP A 118 18.74 -17.73 -21.91
N THR A 119 19.12 -16.49 -21.64
CA THR A 119 18.89 -15.36 -22.52
C THR A 119 19.70 -15.46 -23.82
N ASN A 120 20.90 -16.04 -23.79
CA ASN A 120 21.74 -16.23 -24.97
C ASN A 120 21.16 -17.32 -25.88
N TYR A 121 20.66 -18.41 -25.29
CA TYR A 121 19.97 -19.46 -26.03
C TYR A 121 18.72 -18.91 -26.71
N ILE A 122 17.87 -18.17 -25.97
CA ILE A 122 16.65 -17.58 -26.52
C ILE A 122 17.00 -16.57 -27.62
N ALA A 123 18.01 -15.71 -27.42
CA ALA A 123 18.45 -14.76 -28.43
C ALA A 123 18.89 -15.45 -29.73
N ASN A 124 19.74 -16.49 -29.64
CA ASN A 124 20.18 -17.25 -30.81
C ASN A 124 19.03 -17.99 -31.50
N MET A 125 18.10 -18.55 -30.73
CA MET A 125 16.90 -19.21 -31.24
C MET A 125 16.03 -18.23 -32.03
N VAL A 126 15.74 -17.06 -31.46
CA VAL A 126 14.94 -16.00 -32.11
C VAL A 126 15.66 -15.46 -33.35
N LYS A 127 16.96 -15.20 -33.27
CA LYS A 127 17.77 -14.76 -34.42
C LYS A 127 17.71 -15.74 -35.59
N ASN A 128 17.76 -17.04 -35.30
CA ASN A 128 17.60 -18.07 -36.33
C ASN A 128 16.17 -18.12 -36.90
N MET A 129 15.15 -17.98 -36.05
CA MET A 129 13.74 -17.93 -36.47
C MET A 129 13.42 -16.69 -37.30
N MET A 130 14.12 -15.58 -37.06
CA MET A 130 13.94 -14.29 -37.74
C MET A 130 14.87 -14.10 -38.95
N LYS A 131 15.78 -15.04 -39.22
CA LYS A 131 16.77 -14.91 -40.29
C LYS A 131 16.10 -14.72 -41.65
N GLY A 132 16.35 -13.57 -42.28
CA GLY A 132 15.77 -13.21 -43.57
C GLY A 132 14.31 -12.73 -43.52
N ALA A 133 13.77 -12.45 -42.32
CA ALA A 133 12.48 -11.78 -42.19
C ALA A 133 12.61 -10.30 -42.56
N ASP A 134 11.66 -9.79 -43.35
CA ASP A 134 11.55 -8.35 -43.62
C ASP A 134 10.73 -7.67 -42.52
N CYS A 135 11.38 -6.82 -41.73
CA CYS A 135 10.77 -6.06 -40.66
C CYS A 135 9.72 -5.04 -41.13
N ASN A 136 9.79 -4.58 -42.38
CA ASN A 136 8.87 -3.58 -42.94
C ASN A 136 7.66 -4.19 -43.66
N SER A 137 7.69 -5.50 -43.92
CA SER A 137 6.55 -6.25 -44.51
C SER A 137 5.32 -6.24 -43.60
N GLU A 138 4.12 -6.57 -44.11
CA GLU A 138 2.94 -6.69 -43.23
C GLU A 138 3.13 -7.75 -42.15
N ASN A 139 3.83 -8.84 -42.47
CA ASN A 139 4.20 -9.87 -41.49
C ASN A 139 5.18 -9.32 -40.44
N GLY A 140 6.16 -8.50 -40.84
CA GLY A 140 7.07 -7.82 -39.91
C GLY A 140 6.33 -6.87 -38.95
N LYS A 141 5.37 -6.10 -39.47
CA LYS A 141 4.47 -5.24 -38.67
C LYS A 141 3.61 -6.04 -37.69
N LEU A 142 3.04 -7.16 -38.12
CA LEU A 142 2.26 -8.03 -37.25
C LEU A 142 3.12 -8.64 -36.13
N ILE A 143 4.29 -9.19 -36.48
CA ILE A 143 5.22 -9.80 -35.51
C ILE A 143 5.66 -8.75 -34.48
N SER A 144 6.09 -7.57 -34.91
CA SER A 144 6.53 -6.49 -34.02
C SER A 144 5.41 -5.96 -33.11
N CYS A 145 4.19 -5.82 -33.65
CA CYS A 145 3.00 -5.42 -32.87
C CYS A 145 2.72 -6.42 -31.74
N ILE A 146 2.62 -7.72 -32.06
CA ILE A 146 2.35 -8.76 -31.06
C ILE A 146 3.53 -8.89 -30.08
N ALA A 147 4.78 -8.75 -30.56
CA ALA A 147 5.96 -8.77 -29.71
C ALA A 147 5.91 -7.65 -28.66
N LEU A 148 5.55 -6.43 -29.06
CA LEU A 148 5.42 -5.31 -28.14
C LEU A 148 4.31 -5.57 -27.09
N LEU A 149 3.14 -6.01 -27.53
CA LEU A 149 2.02 -6.34 -26.64
C LEU A 149 2.36 -7.46 -25.65
N ASN A 150 3.08 -8.50 -26.07
CA ASN A 150 3.46 -9.61 -25.20
C ASN A 150 4.64 -9.29 -24.28
N SER A 151 5.54 -8.39 -24.68
CA SER A 151 6.66 -7.96 -23.85
C SER A 151 6.20 -7.09 -22.67
N TYR A 152 5.22 -6.21 -22.87
CA TYR A 152 4.83 -5.21 -21.86
C TYR A 152 3.51 -5.49 -21.14
N VAL A 153 2.53 -6.12 -21.79
CA VAL A 153 1.17 -6.26 -21.24
C VAL A 153 0.55 -7.65 -21.41
N LYS A 154 1.35 -8.66 -21.79
CA LYS A 154 0.94 -10.07 -21.95
C LYS A 154 -0.38 -10.26 -22.73
N ASN A 155 -0.63 -9.41 -23.72
CA ASN A 155 -1.92 -9.34 -24.42
C ASN A 155 -1.97 -10.21 -25.69
N ALA A 156 -3.14 -10.72 -26.07
CA ALA A 156 -3.35 -11.44 -27.33
C ALA A 156 -4.16 -10.57 -28.31
N LEU A 157 -3.86 -10.65 -29.59
CA LEU A 157 -4.50 -9.85 -30.63
C LEU A 157 -5.57 -10.69 -31.35
N PRO A 158 -6.83 -10.25 -31.46
CA PRO A 158 -7.87 -11.03 -32.14
C PRO A 158 -7.48 -11.35 -33.59
N VAL A 159 -7.82 -12.55 -34.07
CA VAL A 159 -7.48 -13.01 -35.44
C VAL A 159 -7.94 -12.00 -36.50
N THR A 160 -9.12 -11.43 -36.34
CA THR A 160 -9.69 -10.42 -37.25
C THR A 160 -8.81 -9.17 -37.36
N ARG A 161 -8.12 -8.78 -36.29
CA ARG A 161 -7.18 -7.64 -36.30
C ARG A 161 -5.86 -8.02 -36.97
N CYS A 162 -5.39 -9.24 -36.77
CA CYS A 162 -4.21 -9.76 -37.46
C CYS A 162 -4.44 -9.79 -38.99
N GLU A 163 -5.62 -10.22 -39.43
CA GLU A 163 -6.00 -10.24 -40.85
C GLU A 163 -6.02 -8.83 -41.47
N VAL A 164 -6.43 -7.82 -40.71
CA VAL A 164 -6.39 -6.42 -41.17
C VAL A 164 -4.96 -5.92 -41.31
N ILE A 165 -4.09 -6.18 -40.33
CA ILE A 165 -2.65 -5.79 -40.41
C ILE A 165 -1.98 -6.44 -41.63
N LEU A 166 -2.35 -7.70 -41.94
CA LEU A 166 -1.85 -8.42 -43.11
C LEU A 166 -2.53 -8.02 -44.44
N GLY A 167 -3.51 -7.12 -44.42
CA GLY A 167 -4.23 -6.69 -45.63
C GLY A 167 -5.19 -7.74 -46.21
N ILE A 168 -5.48 -8.82 -45.49
CA ILE A 168 -6.29 -9.95 -45.97
C ILE A 168 -7.79 -9.63 -45.93
N SER A 169 -8.22 -8.78 -44.99
CA SER A 169 -9.63 -8.42 -44.77
C SER A 169 -10.32 -7.74 -45.97
N HIS A 170 -9.55 -7.20 -46.92
CA HIS A 170 -10.05 -6.47 -48.09
C HIS A 170 -9.97 -7.26 -49.40
N VAL A 171 -9.44 -8.48 -49.38
CA VAL A 171 -9.35 -9.32 -50.59
C VAL A 171 -10.75 -9.86 -50.91
N LYS A 172 -11.35 -9.38 -52.01
CA LYS A 172 -12.64 -9.86 -52.51
C LYS A 172 -12.59 -11.39 -52.60
N SER A 173 -13.41 -12.07 -51.80
CA SER A 173 -13.55 -13.52 -51.85
C SER A 173 -13.92 -13.93 -53.27
N THR A 174 -12.99 -14.55 -53.98
CA THR A 174 -13.37 -15.36 -55.14
C THR A 174 -14.21 -16.52 -54.61
N PHE A 175 -15.21 -16.92 -55.39
CA PHE A 175 -16.30 -17.85 -55.04
C PHE A 175 -15.84 -19.24 -54.48
N TRP A 176 -14.53 -19.51 -54.40
CA TRP A 176 -13.97 -20.83 -54.14
C TRP A 176 -13.03 -20.96 -52.92
N ARG A 177 -12.57 -19.87 -52.27
CA ARG A 177 -11.86 -19.98 -50.97
C ARG A 177 -11.74 -18.63 -50.26
N LYS A 178 -12.17 -18.54 -49.00
CA LYS A 178 -11.88 -17.40 -48.12
C LYS A 178 -10.42 -17.53 -47.66
N GLN A 179 -9.59 -16.52 -47.93
CA GLN A 179 -8.21 -16.49 -47.44
C GLN A 179 -8.23 -16.40 -45.92
N THR A 180 -7.55 -17.33 -45.26
CA THR A 180 -7.48 -17.40 -43.79
C THR A 180 -6.20 -16.74 -43.28
N LEU A 181 -6.15 -16.40 -41.99
CA LEU A 181 -4.92 -15.94 -41.34
C LEU A 181 -3.71 -16.84 -41.65
N ASP A 182 -3.89 -18.16 -41.63
CA ASP A 182 -2.80 -19.12 -41.84
C ASP A 182 -2.27 -19.08 -43.28
N ASP A 183 -3.08 -18.65 -44.26
CA ASP A 183 -2.64 -18.47 -45.64
C ASP A 183 -1.75 -17.21 -45.81
N GLY A 184 -1.93 -16.18 -44.96
CA GLY A 184 -1.17 -14.93 -45.03
C GLY A 184 0.06 -14.84 -44.11
N LEU A 185 0.18 -15.71 -43.11
CA LEU A 185 1.34 -15.76 -42.22
C LEU A 185 2.57 -16.31 -42.94
N SER A 186 3.69 -15.58 -42.83
CA SER A 186 5.00 -16.03 -43.30
C SER A 186 5.50 -17.24 -42.51
N LYS A 187 6.52 -17.93 -43.05
CA LYS A 187 7.17 -19.05 -42.33
C LYS A 187 7.67 -18.61 -40.95
N HIS A 188 8.25 -17.41 -40.86
CA HIS A 188 8.77 -16.84 -39.61
C HIS A 188 7.65 -16.54 -38.62
N ALA A 189 6.53 -15.98 -39.09
CA ALA A 189 5.37 -15.67 -38.24
C ALA A 189 4.74 -16.94 -37.66
N LYS A 190 4.63 -18.01 -38.46
CA LYS A 190 4.11 -19.33 -38.02
C LYS A 190 4.97 -20.00 -36.94
N LEU A 191 6.26 -19.69 -36.86
CA LEU A 191 7.15 -20.20 -35.81
C LEU A 191 6.99 -19.45 -34.49
N LEU A 192 6.61 -18.17 -34.52
CA LEU A 192 6.58 -17.30 -33.35
C LEU A 192 5.19 -17.15 -32.74
N LEU A 193 4.15 -17.26 -33.56
CA LEU A 193 2.78 -16.93 -33.20
C LEU A 193 1.94 -18.20 -33.01
N ILE A 194 1.11 -18.19 -31.97
CA ILE A 194 0.17 -19.25 -31.64
C ILE A 194 -1.26 -18.69 -31.57
N LYS A 195 -2.23 -19.50 -31.99
CA LYS A 195 -3.66 -19.22 -31.78
C LYS A 195 -4.09 -19.67 -30.40
N CYS A 196 -4.96 -18.91 -29.75
CA CYS A 196 -5.56 -19.28 -28.48
C CYS A 196 -7.02 -18.77 -28.40
N PRO A 197 -7.94 -19.57 -27.82
CA PRO A 197 -9.29 -19.12 -27.55
C PRO A 197 -9.30 -18.10 -26.41
N MET A 198 -10.21 -17.13 -26.50
CA MET A 198 -10.44 -16.10 -25.50
C MET A 198 -11.94 -16.03 -25.20
N ASP A 199 -12.29 -15.96 -23.92
CA ASP A 199 -13.67 -15.86 -23.46
C ASP A 199 -14.05 -14.40 -23.20
N GLU A 200 -15.19 -13.99 -23.74
CA GLU A 200 -15.87 -12.73 -23.47
C GLU A 200 -17.30 -13.00 -22.98
N VAL A 201 -17.93 -12.01 -22.33
CA VAL A 201 -19.30 -12.12 -21.79
C VAL A 201 -20.31 -12.61 -22.84
N ASN A 202 -20.07 -12.30 -24.12
CA ASN A 202 -20.98 -12.59 -25.22
C ASN A 202 -20.50 -13.75 -26.13
N GLY A 203 -19.48 -14.52 -25.73
CA GLY A 203 -19.00 -15.68 -26.48
C GLY A 203 -17.48 -15.82 -26.50
N THR A 204 -17.01 -16.82 -27.24
CA THR A 204 -15.58 -17.14 -27.37
C THR A 204 -15.06 -16.70 -28.73
N TYR A 205 -13.84 -16.16 -28.80
CA TYR A 205 -13.19 -15.78 -30.05
C TYR A 205 -11.72 -16.21 -30.08
N GLU A 206 -11.17 -16.38 -31.29
CA GLU A 206 -9.75 -16.72 -31.45
C GLU A 206 -8.86 -15.48 -31.45
N SER A 207 -7.73 -15.58 -30.77
CA SER A 207 -6.67 -14.58 -30.74
C SER A 207 -5.31 -15.18 -31.05
N VAL A 208 -4.36 -14.32 -31.40
CA VAL A 208 -2.99 -14.65 -31.73
C VAL A 208 -2.07 -14.00 -30.70
N ARG A 209 -1.11 -14.75 -30.19
CA ARG A 209 -0.06 -14.26 -29.30
C ARG A 209 1.25 -14.97 -29.55
N MET A 210 2.34 -14.42 -29.02
CA MET A 210 3.59 -15.17 -28.89
C MET A 210 3.50 -16.17 -27.74
N SER A 211 4.21 -17.27 -27.90
CA SER A 211 4.28 -18.36 -26.94
C SER A 211 4.85 -17.95 -25.57
N HIS A 212 5.75 -16.95 -25.54
CA HIS A 212 6.42 -16.52 -24.31
C HIS A 212 6.89 -15.05 -24.34
N PRO A 213 6.75 -14.28 -23.24
CA PRO A 213 7.21 -12.88 -23.17
C PRO A 213 8.70 -12.68 -23.46
N LEU A 214 9.59 -13.57 -22.99
CA LEU A 214 11.03 -13.48 -23.30
C LEU A 214 11.35 -13.64 -24.80
N VAL A 215 10.54 -14.41 -25.54
CA VAL A 215 10.66 -14.50 -27.00
C VAL A 215 10.29 -13.17 -27.61
N ALA A 216 9.17 -12.58 -27.16
CA ALA A 216 8.72 -11.28 -27.60
C ALA A 216 9.77 -10.17 -27.35
N GLU A 217 10.39 -10.15 -26.18
CA GLU A 217 11.46 -9.19 -25.86
C GLU A 217 12.67 -9.34 -26.80
N GLN A 218 13.10 -10.59 -27.06
CA GLN A 218 14.22 -10.85 -27.96
C GLN A 218 13.88 -10.56 -29.43
N VAL A 219 12.63 -10.76 -29.84
CA VAL A 219 12.17 -10.32 -31.17
C VAL A 219 12.35 -8.82 -31.29
N LEU A 220 11.90 -8.02 -30.31
CA LEU A 220 12.07 -6.56 -30.35
C LEU A 220 13.56 -6.15 -30.44
N LYS A 221 14.45 -6.82 -29.68
CA LYS A 221 15.90 -6.56 -29.73
C LYS A 221 16.50 -6.87 -31.11
N GLU A 222 16.10 -7.99 -31.72
CA GLU A 222 16.57 -8.36 -33.06
C GLU A 222 16.10 -7.36 -34.13
N PHE A 223 14.85 -6.90 -34.05
CA PHE A 223 14.33 -5.84 -34.92
C PHE A 223 15.17 -4.56 -34.82
N GLU A 224 15.47 -4.08 -33.62
CA GLU A 224 16.31 -2.88 -33.43
C GLU A 224 17.75 -3.08 -33.94
N THR A 225 18.34 -4.26 -33.72
CA THR A 225 19.72 -4.56 -34.13
C THR A 225 19.87 -4.68 -35.65
N THR A 226 18.81 -5.12 -36.34
CA THR A 226 18.76 -5.31 -37.79
C THR A 226 18.30 -4.06 -38.56
N GLY A 227 18.17 -2.91 -37.89
CA GLY A 227 17.74 -1.64 -38.51
C GLY A 227 16.23 -1.49 -38.68
N GLY A 228 15.43 -2.33 -38.00
CA GLY A 228 13.98 -2.22 -37.92
C GLY A 228 13.49 -1.13 -36.96
N PRO A 229 12.15 -0.98 -36.80
CA PRO A 229 11.56 0.04 -35.95
C PRO A 229 11.89 -0.16 -34.46
N SER A 230 12.11 0.96 -33.76
CA SER A 230 12.26 0.96 -32.30
C SER A 230 10.95 0.65 -31.58
N ARG A 231 11.03 0.24 -30.31
CA ARG A 231 9.83 0.00 -29.47
C ARG A 231 8.87 1.19 -29.43
N CYS A 232 9.39 2.41 -29.30
CA CYS A 232 8.58 3.63 -29.36
C CYS A 232 7.89 3.83 -30.71
N LYS A 233 8.56 3.49 -31.81
CA LYS A 233 7.97 3.58 -33.15
C LYS A 233 6.86 2.53 -33.34
N ILE A 234 7.09 1.28 -32.92
CA ILE A 234 6.07 0.23 -32.95
C ILE A 234 4.86 0.65 -32.10
N ALA A 235 5.09 1.18 -30.89
CA ALA A 235 4.03 1.68 -30.02
C ALA A 235 3.23 2.82 -30.67
N HIS A 236 3.91 3.75 -31.34
CA HIS A 236 3.27 4.82 -32.11
C HIS A 236 2.40 4.26 -33.24
N ASP A 237 2.88 3.26 -33.98
CA ASP A 237 2.14 2.65 -35.08
C ASP A 237 0.89 1.90 -34.57
N ILE A 238 0.99 1.20 -33.43
CA ILE A 238 -0.18 0.60 -32.75
C ILE A 238 -1.19 1.66 -32.33
N LEU A 239 -0.73 2.83 -31.87
CA LEU A 239 -1.62 3.94 -31.50
C LEU A 239 -2.24 4.62 -32.72
N ASP A 240 -1.65 4.53 -33.90
CA ASP A 240 -2.17 5.12 -35.14
C ASP A 240 -3.17 4.23 -35.86
N GLU A 241 -2.95 2.92 -35.81
CA GLU A 241 -3.75 1.93 -36.54
C GLU A 241 -5.21 1.93 -36.10
N HIS A 242 -6.06 2.68 -36.81
CA HIS A 242 -7.46 2.87 -36.43
C HIS A 242 -8.23 1.56 -36.42
N SER A 243 -7.87 0.63 -37.32
CA SER A 243 -8.51 -0.68 -37.42
C SER A 243 -8.34 -1.54 -36.17
N LEU A 244 -7.36 -1.28 -35.30
CA LEU A 244 -7.24 -1.97 -34.01
C LEU A 244 -8.34 -1.57 -33.01
N TYR A 245 -8.94 -0.39 -33.17
CA TYR A 245 -9.85 0.22 -32.20
C TYR A 245 -11.30 0.29 -32.66
N THR A 246 -11.61 -0.17 -33.88
CA THR A 246 -13.00 -0.25 -34.38
C THR A 246 -13.79 -1.30 -33.61
N ASP A 247 -15.12 -1.22 -33.62
CA ASP A 247 -15.98 -2.15 -32.86
C ASP A 247 -15.79 -3.61 -33.29
N GLY A 248 -15.85 -4.53 -32.32
CA GLY A 248 -15.66 -5.97 -32.52
C GLY A 248 -15.15 -6.69 -31.27
N MET A 249 -15.17 -8.03 -31.30
CA MET A 249 -14.69 -8.89 -30.21
C MET A 249 -13.22 -8.60 -29.86
N GLY A 250 -12.88 -8.67 -28.58
CA GLY A 250 -11.54 -8.42 -28.07
C GLY A 250 -11.11 -6.95 -28.04
N ARG A 251 -11.94 -6.01 -28.53
CA ARG A 251 -11.60 -4.57 -28.56
C ARG A 251 -11.37 -4.03 -27.16
N GLU A 252 -12.29 -4.28 -26.23
CA GLU A 252 -12.19 -3.74 -24.86
C GLU A 252 -10.96 -4.26 -24.14
N TYR A 253 -10.66 -5.55 -24.31
CA TYR A 253 -9.46 -6.18 -23.79
C TYR A 253 -8.19 -5.57 -24.41
N LEU A 254 -8.16 -5.37 -25.74
CA LEU A 254 -7.03 -4.72 -26.42
C LEU A 254 -6.82 -3.28 -25.95
N VAL A 255 -7.88 -2.46 -25.90
CA VAL A 255 -7.82 -1.07 -25.43
C VAL A 255 -7.30 -1.01 -24.00
N LYS A 256 -7.82 -1.84 -23.10
CA LYS A 256 -7.37 -1.91 -21.70
C LYS A 256 -5.87 -2.23 -21.59
N ASN A 257 -5.38 -3.19 -22.37
CA ASN A 257 -3.99 -3.60 -22.35
C ASN A 257 -3.06 -2.57 -23.00
N VAL A 258 -3.39 -2.04 -24.18
CA VAL A 258 -2.61 -0.98 -24.83
C VAL A 258 -2.52 0.24 -23.92
N ARG A 259 -3.64 0.66 -23.32
CA ARG A 259 -3.67 1.72 -22.31
C ARG A 259 -2.67 1.44 -21.18
N SER A 260 -2.71 0.23 -20.61
CA SER A 260 -1.85 -0.18 -19.48
C SER A 260 -0.36 -0.09 -19.79
N MET A 261 0.05 -0.29 -21.05
CA MET A 261 1.44 -0.20 -21.50
C MET A 261 2.09 1.17 -21.23
N PHE A 262 1.28 2.24 -21.15
CA PHE A 262 1.77 3.61 -20.99
C PHE A 262 1.66 4.15 -19.55
N ILE A 263 0.84 3.53 -18.68
CA ILE A 263 0.55 4.03 -17.33
C ILE A 263 0.90 3.05 -16.20
N THR A 264 0.93 1.75 -16.48
CA THR A 264 1.23 0.74 -15.46
C THR A 264 2.72 0.74 -15.19
N ARG A 265 3.08 1.09 -13.96
CA ARG A 265 4.47 1.07 -13.48
C ARG A 265 4.78 -0.27 -12.85
N HIS A 266 6.02 -0.71 -12.96
CA HIS A 266 6.50 -1.81 -12.16
C HIS A 266 6.76 -1.29 -10.74
N ARG A 267 5.86 -1.65 -9.81
CA ARG A 267 6.17 -1.59 -8.38
C ARG A 267 7.15 -2.71 -8.07
N LYS A 268 7.92 -2.62 -6.98
CA LYS A 268 8.84 -3.67 -6.51
C LYS A 268 8.24 -5.06 -6.76
N GLU A 269 8.69 -5.67 -7.84
CA GLU A 269 8.47 -7.04 -8.26
C GLU A 269 9.80 -7.41 -8.90
N GLN A 270 10.60 -8.21 -8.18
CA GLN A 270 11.89 -8.76 -8.62
C GLN A 270 13.08 -7.79 -8.54
N GLY A 271 13.88 -7.87 -7.47
CA GLY A 271 15.29 -7.48 -7.47
C GLY A 271 15.64 -5.99 -7.63
N ASP A 272 14.71 -5.12 -8.01
CA ASP A 272 14.95 -3.70 -8.21
C ASP A 272 14.94 -2.93 -6.88
N GLU A 273 15.95 -2.07 -6.68
CA GLU A 273 16.11 -1.29 -5.45
C GLU A 273 15.00 -0.21 -5.27
N THR A 274 14.30 0.17 -6.35
CA THR A 274 13.28 1.24 -6.41
C THR A 274 12.13 0.93 -7.37
N ASP A 275 10.89 1.31 -7.02
CA ASP A 275 9.74 1.31 -7.96
C ASP A 275 10.07 2.13 -9.23
N THR A 276 9.59 1.69 -10.41
CA THR A 276 9.79 2.48 -11.63
C THR A 276 9.01 3.80 -11.56
N LEU A 277 9.61 4.89 -12.04
CA LEU A 277 8.97 6.21 -12.03
C LEU A 277 7.88 6.31 -13.09
N PHE A 278 8.04 5.55 -14.18
CA PHE A 278 7.17 5.48 -15.34
C PHE A 278 6.87 4.02 -15.75
N ALA A 279 5.98 3.86 -16.74
CA ALA A 279 5.76 2.55 -17.34
C ALA A 279 7.05 2.05 -18.02
N PRO A 280 7.32 0.74 -18.06
CA PRO A 280 8.59 0.19 -18.54
C PRO A 280 8.96 0.66 -19.94
N LEU A 281 7.98 0.72 -20.87
CA LEU A 281 8.18 1.23 -22.23
C LEU A 281 8.81 2.64 -22.25
N ILE A 282 8.44 3.48 -21.28
CA ILE A 282 8.91 4.86 -21.16
C ILE A 282 10.30 4.92 -20.50
N GLU A 283 10.58 4.05 -19.54
CA GLU A 283 11.90 3.97 -18.90
C GLU A 283 12.96 3.42 -19.86
N ASP A 284 12.64 2.35 -20.60
CA ASP A 284 13.54 1.72 -21.58
C ASP A 284 13.99 2.70 -22.68
N SER A 285 13.13 3.67 -22.96
CA SER A 285 13.37 4.70 -23.96
C SER A 285 14.14 5.90 -23.39
N GLY A 286 14.33 6.02 -22.08
CA GLY A 286 14.70 7.28 -21.41
C GLY A 286 16.20 7.56 -21.20
N HIS A 287 17.12 6.73 -21.70
CA HIS A 287 18.55 6.82 -21.33
C HIS A 287 19.40 7.75 -22.22
N VAL A 288 18.87 8.23 -23.35
CA VAL A 288 19.56 9.12 -24.31
C VAL A 288 18.62 10.26 -24.70
N VAL A 289 19.16 11.43 -25.09
CA VAL A 289 18.35 12.61 -25.51
C VAL A 289 17.34 12.25 -26.61
N THR A 290 17.77 11.49 -27.63
CA THR A 290 16.89 10.98 -28.69
C THR A 290 15.78 10.08 -28.15
N GLY A 291 16.06 9.34 -27.09
CA GLY A 291 15.10 8.48 -26.41
C GLY A 291 14.06 9.24 -25.58
N MET A 292 14.44 10.34 -24.92
CA MET A 292 13.50 11.20 -24.19
C MET A 292 12.45 11.84 -25.11
N GLU A 293 12.86 12.27 -26.31
CA GLU A 293 11.93 12.84 -27.29
C GLU A 293 10.95 11.78 -27.83
N LEU A 294 11.44 10.58 -28.13
CA LEU A 294 10.60 9.46 -28.57
C LEU A 294 9.59 9.06 -27.49
N ALA A 295 10.01 8.98 -26.23
CA ALA A 295 9.16 8.69 -25.09
C ALA A 295 8.08 9.77 -24.88
N ARG A 296 8.44 11.05 -25.00
CA ARG A 296 7.46 12.16 -24.96
C ARG A 296 6.44 12.02 -26.10
N ASN A 297 6.92 11.85 -27.32
CA ASN A 297 6.06 11.82 -28.51
C ASN A 297 5.07 10.65 -28.46
N VAL A 298 5.50 9.46 -28.02
CA VAL A 298 4.60 8.32 -27.88
C VAL A 298 3.57 8.53 -26.77
N LEU A 299 3.93 9.16 -25.64
CA LEU A 299 2.98 9.52 -24.59
C LEU A 299 1.95 10.56 -25.04
N LEU A 300 2.39 11.60 -25.76
CA LEU A 300 1.49 12.59 -26.36
C LEU A 300 0.52 11.92 -27.33
N ARG A 301 1.02 10.97 -28.14
CA ARG A 301 0.18 10.22 -29.06
C ARG A 301 -0.83 9.32 -28.34
N ALA A 302 -0.42 8.69 -27.23
CA ALA A 302 -1.31 7.91 -26.39
C ALA A 302 -2.42 8.77 -25.78
N ALA A 303 -2.08 9.96 -25.27
CA ALA A 303 -3.07 10.92 -24.76
C ALA A 303 -4.03 11.41 -25.84
N ALA A 304 -3.56 11.64 -27.08
CA ALA A 304 -4.43 11.99 -28.20
C ALA A 304 -5.39 10.84 -28.57
N ARG A 305 -4.94 9.58 -28.47
CA ARG A 305 -5.78 8.40 -28.72
C ARG A 305 -6.79 8.14 -27.59
N PHE A 306 -6.44 8.46 -26.34
CA PHE A 306 -7.27 8.28 -25.16
C PHE A 306 -7.57 9.61 -24.45
N PRO A 307 -8.27 10.56 -25.10
CA PRO A 307 -8.40 11.93 -24.60
C PRO A 307 -9.23 12.05 -23.31
N LYS A 308 -10.01 11.01 -22.97
CA LYS A 308 -10.82 10.94 -21.73
C LYS A 308 -10.09 10.24 -20.58
N ASP A 309 -8.84 9.82 -20.77
CA ASP A 309 -8.08 9.09 -19.77
C ASP A 309 -7.28 10.02 -18.86
N ALA A 310 -7.82 10.25 -17.67
CA ALA A 310 -7.20 11.12 -16.68
C ALA A 310 -5.82 10.61 -16.21
N VAL A 311 -5.61 9.28 -16.17
CA VAL A 311 -4.33 8.69 -15.73
C VAL A 311 -3.26 8.85 -16.81
N MET A 312 -3.65 8.87 -18.09
CA MET A 312 -2.74 9.17 -19.19
C MET A 312 -2.24 10.62 -19.12
N ALA A 313 -3.15 11.57 -18.91
CA ALA A 313 -2.79 12.97 -18.69
C ALA A 313 -1.91 13.15 -17.44
N GLN A 314 -2.22 12.45 -16.35
CA GLN A 314 -1.40 12.41 -15.14
C GLN A 314 0.02 11.88 -15.41
N ALA A 315 0.18 10.86 -16.26
CA ALA A 315 1.49 10.31 -16.62
C ALA A 315 2.34 11.33 -17.40
N LEU A 316 1.74 12.09 -18.33
CA LEU A 316 2.39 13.21 -19.01
C LEU A 316 2.82 14.31 -18.06
N ALA A 317 1.94 14.73 -17.14
CA ALA A 317 2.26 15.73 -16.13
C ALA A 317 3.49 15.32 -15.29
N ARG A 318 3.52 14.06 -14.86
CA ARG A 318 4.67 13.49 -14.15
C ARG A 318 5.93 13.48 -15.01
N TYR A 319 5.83 13.11 -16.28
CA TYR A 319 6.96 13.06 -17.20
C TYR A 319 7.60 14.44 -17.35
N TYR A 320 6.80 15.46 -17.64
CA TYR A 320 7.27 16.84 -17.73
C TYR A 320 7.85 17.36 -16.40
N SER A 321 7.30 16.97 -15.25
CA SER A 321 7.82 17.44 -13.95
C SER A 321 9.13 16.78 -13.50
N LEU A 322 9.30 15.48 -13.79
CA LEU A 322 10.42 14.68 -13.25
C LEU A 322 11.57 14.52 -14.24
N LYS A 323 11.29 14.37 -15.54
CA LYS A 323 12.31 14.13 -16.57
C LYS A 323 12.67 15.42 -17.31
N GLU A 324 11.71 16.08 -17.95
CA GLU A 324 11.99 17.28 -18.77
C GLU A 324 12.13 18.58 -17.97
N LYS A 325 11.53 18.65 -16.78
CA LYS A 325 11.44 19.83 -15.91
C LYS A 325 10.77 21.05 -16.57
N THR A 326 9.87 20.83 -17.52
CA THR A 326 9.05 21.86 -18.15
C THR A 326 7.75 22.04 -17.37
N PHE A 327 7.80 22.84 -16.29
CA PHE A 327 6.69 22.95 -15.33
C PHE A 327 5.40 23.57 -15.90
N GLY A 328 5.48 24.38 -16.96
CA GLY A 328 4.30 24.90 -17.66
C GLY A 328 3.44 23.78 -18.25
N GLU A 329 4.07 22.89 -19.03
CA GLU A 329 3.42 21.69 -19.59
C GLU A 329 2.99 20.72 -18.49
N ALA A 330 3.82 20.52 -17.46
CA ALA A 330 3.47 19.66 -16.34
C ALA A 330 2.17 20.11 -15.66
N LYS A 331 2.00 21.41 -15.41
CA LYS A 331 0.77 21.98 -14.84
C LYS A 331 -0.40 21.84 -15.80
N HIS A 332 -0.21 22.12 -17.08
CA HIS A 332 -1.26 22.00 -18.09
C HIS A 332 -1.86 20.59 -18.13
N TRP A 333 -1.01 19.57 -18.22
CA TRP A 333 -1.45 18.17 -18.22
C TRP A 333 -2.05 17.73 -16.89
N ALA A 334 -1.55 18.24 -15.76
CA ALA A 334 -2.09 17.92 -14.44
C ALA A 334 -3.52 18.50 -14.26
N GLU A 335 -3.78 19.70 -14.78
CA GLU A 335 -5.12 20.31 -14.79
C GLU A 335 -6.07 19.57 -15.74
N ILE A 336 -5.60 19.12 -16.92
CA ILE A 336 -6.39 18.24 -17.79
C ILE A 336 -6.79 16.97 -17.02
N ALA A 337 -5.84 16.30 -16.36
CA ALA A 337 -6.11 15.10 -15.57
C ALA A 337 -7.17 15.36 -14.49
N LYS A 338 -7.05 16.47 -13.73
CA LYS A 338 -8.04 16.85 -12.70
C LYS A 338 -9.40 17.16 -13.30
N SER A 339 -9.46 17.81 -14.46
CA SER A 339 -10.73 18.11 -15.14
C SER A 339 -11.50 16.84 -15.52
N LEU A 340 -10.78 15.78 -15.89
CA LEU A 340 -11.32 14.48 -16.27
C LEU A 340 -11.73 13.61 -15.06
N ALA A 341 -11.03 13.74 -13.93
CA ALA A 341 -11.24 12.93 -12.74
C ALA A 341 -11.21 13.77 -11.45
N LYS A 342 -12.22 14.64 -11.28
CA LYS A 342 -12.28 15.65 -10.21
C LYS A 342 -12.29 15.08 -8.79
N SER A 343 -12.77 13.85 -8.62
CA SER A 343 -12.91 13.20 -7.32
C SER A 343 -11.74 12.28 -6.96
N ASN A 344 -10.67 12.24 -7.77
CA ASN A 344 -9.55 11.32 -7.56
C ASN A 344 -8.41 11.96 -6.77
N SER A 345 -8.07 11.39 -5.61
CA SER A 345 -7.05 11.89 -4.69
C SER A 345 -5.64 11.83 -5.28
N TYR A 346 -5.30 10.79 -6.05
CA TYR A 346 -3.98 10.62 -6.67
C TYR A 346 -3.72 11.65 -7.78
N ILE A 347 -4.76 12.00 -8.55
CA ILE A 347 -4.67 13.01 -9.60
C ILE A 347 -4.51 14.40 -8.99
N THR A 348 -5.30 14.73 -7.97
CA THR A 348 -5.16 15.99 -7.23
C THR A 348 -3.80 16.08 -6.54
N ASP A 349 -3.31 15.00 -5.93
CA ASP A 349 -1.96 14.92 -5.36
C ASP A 349 -0.88 15.25 -6.42
N THR A 350 -1.04 14.76 -7.65
CA THR A 350 -0.07 14.99 -8.73
C THR A 350 0.12 16.47 -9.02
N ILE A 351 -0.93 17.29 -8.97
CA ILE A 351 -0.78 18.74 -9.13
C ILE A 351 0.07 19.32 -7.99
N GLY A 352 -0.21 18.91 -6.75
CA GLY A 352 0.61 19.26 -5.58
C GLY A 352 2.07 18.85 -5.75
N GLN A 353 2.33 17.64 -6.26
CA GLN A 353 3.68 17.16 -6.57
C GLN A 353 4.37 18.03 -7.63
N VAL A 354 3.67 18.45 -8.70
CA VAL A 354 4.24 19.33 -9.75
C VAL A 354 4.71 20.66 -9.15
N TYR A 355 3.86 21.32 -8.36
CA TYR A 355 4.23 22.58 -7.69
C TYR A 355 5.37 22.39 -6.68
N LYS A 356 5.37 21.27 -5.93
CA LYS A 356 6.47 20.93 -5.01
C LYS A 356 7.79 20.67 -5.76
N CYS A 357 7.74 19.96 -6.89
CA CYS A 357 8.91 19.69 -7.73
C CYS A 357 9.48 20.99 -8.29
N GLU A 358 8.64 21.89 -8.79
CA GLU A 358 9.05 23.22 -9.26
C GLU A 358 9.69 24.02 -8.13
N LEU A 359 9.05 24.11 -6.95
CA LEU A 359 9.60 24.78 -5.77
C LEU A 359 11.01 24.28 -5.44
N LYS A 360 11.21 22.96 -5.39
CA LYS A 360 12.50 22.37 -5.03
C LYS A 360 13.58 22.55 -6.09
N GLN A 361 13.21 22.44 -7.37
CA GLN A 361 14.16 22.55 -8.49
C GLN A 361 14.55 24.01 -8.73
N THR A 362 13.61 24.95 -8.62
CA THR A 362 13.88 26.38 -8.78
C THR A 362 14.66 26.96 -7.60
N TYR A 363 14.32 26.53 -6.38
CA TYR A 363 14.91 27.06 -5.14
C TYR A 363 15.72 26.01 -4.40
N ASP A 364 16.72 25.43 -5.07
CA ASP A 364 17.61 24.43 -4.47
C ASP A 364 18.36 25.00 -3.26
N LEU A 365 18.18 24.36 -2.10
CA LEU A 365 18.71 24.86 -0.82
C LEU A 365 20.24 25.01 -0.83
N ARG A 366 20.97 24.08 -1.46
CA ARG A 366 22.44 24.11 -1.50
C ARG A 366 22.95 25.22 -2.41
N ALA A 367 22.31 25.39 -3.57
CA ALA A 367 22.64 26.46 -4.49
C ALA A 367 22.42 27.84 -3.87
N ILE A 368 21.36 28.01 -3.07
CA ILE A 368 21.08 29.25 -2.34
C ILE A 368 22.12 29.48 -1.24
N GLU A 369 22.39 28.46 -0.43
CA GLU A 369 23.40 28.55 0.65
C GLU A 369 24.79 28.95 0.12
N ASN A 370 25.19 28.42 -1.03
CA ASN A 370 26.46 28.78 -1.68
C ASN A 370 26.48 30.21 -2.23
N ARG A 371 25.31 30.81 -2.52
CA ARG A 371 25.19 32.20 -2.99
C ARG A 371 25.07 33.20 -1.84
N GLY A 372 24.96 32.74 -0.59
CA GLY A 372 24.73 33.55 0.59
C GLY A 372 23.28 33.46 1.05
N PHE A 373 22.49 34.49 0.76
CA PHE A 373 21.11 34.60 1.25
C PHE A 373 20.06 34.46 0.13
N LEU A 374 18.88 33.97 0.51
CA LEU A 374 17.69 33.95 -0.33
C LEU A 374 17.13 35.36 -0.49
N LEU A 375 17.01 35.82 -1.73
CA LEU A 375 16.45 37.12 -2.05
C LEU A 375 14.95 37.20 -1.70
N PRO A 376 14.43 38.37 -1.27
CA PRO A 376 13.02 38.55 -0.95
C PRO A 376 12.07 38.20 -2.10
N SER A 377 12.43 38.56 -3.34
CA SER A 377 11.62 38.27 -4.53
C SER A 377 11.50 36.78 -4.82
N ASP A 378 12.58 36.03 -4.57
CA ASP A 378 12.65 34.58 -4.69
C ASP A 378 11.88 33.88 -3.57
N LEU A 379 11.99 34.39 -2.34
CA LEU A 379 11.16 33.95 -1.21
C LEU A 379 9.67 34.09 -1.53
N ASN A 380 9.24 35.23 -2.10
CA ASN A 380 7.83 35.45 -2.42
C ASN A 380 7.31 34.44 -3.46
N LYS A 381 8.08 34.19 -4.53
CA LYS A 381 7.74 33.18 -5.54
C LYS A 381 7.73 31.77 -4.96
N ALA A 382 8.70 31.43 -4.11
CA ALA A 382 8.75 30.15 -3.41
C ALA A 382 7.50 29.94 -2.53
N LEU A 383 7.08 30.97 -1.80
CA LEU A 383 5.86 30.92 -0.98
C LEU A 383 4.59 30.76 -1.83
N GLN A 384 4.50 31.40 -3.00
CA GLN A 384 3.38 31.21 -3.91
C GLN A 384 3.28 29.78 -4.43
N LEU A 385 4.41 29.17 -4.81
CA LEU A 385 4.45 27.75 -5.23
C LEU A 385 4.08 26.83 -4.07
N ALA A 386 4.61 27.09 -2.87
CA ALA A 386 4.34 26.30 -1.68
C ALA A 386 2.86 26.37 -1.26
N LYS A 387 2.25 27.55 -1.32
CA LYS A 387 0.82 27.75 -1.05
C LYS A 387 -0.04 26.94 -2.02
N ARG A 388 0.25 26.99 -3.32
CA ARG A 388 -0.45 26.19 -4.34
C ARG A 388 -0.28 24.70 -4.08
N ALA A 389 0.94 24.22 -3.87
CA ALA A 389 1.20 22.81 -3.57
C ALA A 389 0.40 22.33 -2.35
N SER A 390 0.47 23.11 -1.28
CA SER A 390 -0.25 22.91 -0.03
C SER A 390 -1.76 22.80 -0.21
N ASP A 391 -2.38 23.73 -0.94
CA ASP A 391 -3.82 23.73 -1.18
C ASP A 391 -4.26 22.44 -1.90
N PHE A 392 -3.52 22.00 -2.93
CA PHE A 392 -3.79 20.75 -3.64
C PHE A 392 -3.55 19.50 -2.78
N PHE A 393 -2.51 19.49 -1.93
CA PHE A 393 -2.31 18.39 -0.99
C PHE A 393 -3.45 18.28 0.01
N LYS A 394 -3.94 19.40 0.56
CA LYS A 394 -5.09 19.42 1.45
C LYS A 394 -6.35 18.92 0.75
N GLU A 395 -6.58 19.33 -0.50
CA GLU A 395 -7.70 18.83 -1.31
C GLU A 395 -7.59 17.30 -1.54
N ALA A 396 -6.40 16.80 -1.88
CA ALA A 396 -6.15 15.37 -2.06
C ALA A 396 -6.42 14.57 -0.78
N GLN A 397 -6.05 15.10 0.40
CA GLN A 397 -6.34 14.49 1.70
C GLN A 397 -7.86 14.35 1.95
N GLU A 398 -8.65 15.38 1.61
CA GLU A 398 -10.11 15.34 1.76
C GLU A 398 -10.80 14.40 0.77
N LEU A 399 -10.28 14.29 -0.45
CA LEU A 399 -10.76 13.32 -1.45
C LEU A 399 -10.45 11.88 -1.00
N ALA A 400 -9.25 11.61 -0.49
CA ALA A 400 -8.84 10.27 -0.05
C ALA A 400 -9.75 9.69 1.05
N LYS A 401 -10.35 10.55 1.89
CA LYS A 401 -11.33 10.16 2.91
C LYS A 401 -12.67 9.68 2.34
N LYS A 402 -12.99 10.05 1.10
CA LYS A 402 -14.27 9.76 0.42
C LYS A 402 -14.18 8.61 -0.57
N GLU A 403 -12.98 8.20 -0.96
CA GLU A 403 -12.75 7.10 -1.89
C GLU A 403 -12.94 5.74 -1.22
N ASP A 404 -13.36 4.71 -1.97
CA ASP A 404 -13.48 3.33 -1.49
C ASP A 404 -12.19 2.51 -1.67
N ASP A 405 -11.31 2.92 -2.57
CA ASP A 405 -10.02 2.27 -2.87
C ASP A 405 -8.97 2.43 -1.75
N VAL A 406 -7.78 1.83 -1.90
CA VAL A 406 -6.66 1.95 -0.95
C VAL A 406 -6.45 3.41 -0.50
N PHE A 407 -6.36 3.64 0.81
CA PHE A 407 -6.25 4.99 1.34
C PHE A 407 -4.94 5.66 0.92
N ASN A 408 -5.04 6.80 0.24
CA ASN A 408 -3.90 7.55 -0.25
C ASN A 408 -3.29 8.46 0.83
N THR A 409 -2.10 8.13 1.32
CA THR A 409 -1.38 8.95 2.31
C THR A 409 -0.46 10.00 1.69
N ALA A 410 -0.29 10.04 0.36
CA ALA A 410 0.72 10.87 -0.31
C ALA A 410 0.52 12.37 -0.04
N GLY A 411 -0.73 12.84 0.00
CA GLY A 411 -1.05 14.24 0.27
C GLY A 411 -0.61 14.70 1.65
N PHE A 412 -0.62 13.83 2.68
CA PHE A 412 -0.12 14.18 4.01
C PHE A 412 1.41 14.33 4.01
N PHE A 413 2.12 13.43 3.33
CA PHE A 413 3.57 13.55 3.17
C PHE A 413 3.98 14.78 2.36
N GLY A 414 3.29 15.02 1.25
CA GLY A 414 3.55 16.17 0.39
C GLY A 414 3.43 17.49 1.13
N ASP A 415 2.39 17.62 1.97
CA ASP A 415 2.14 18.85 2.72
C ASP A 415 3.20 19.11 3.81
N VAL A 416 3.55 18.07 4.58
CA VAL A 416 4.63 18.14 5.58
C VAL A 416 5.98 18.45 4.93
N GLU A 417 6.24 17.86 3.76
CA GLU A 417 7.48 18.08 3.02
C GLU A 417 7.59 19.50 2.47
N VAL A 418 6.50 20.08 1.96
CA VAL A 418 6.47 21.49 1.53
C VAL A 418 6.68 22.42 2.71
N ALA A 419 5.98 22.19 3.82
CA ALA A 419 6.12 23.01 5.01
C ALA A 419 7.55 22.94 5.58
N SER A 420 8.12 21.74 5.67
CA SER A 420 9.53 21.53 6.03
C SER A 420 10.47 22.28 5.09
N TYR A 421 10.21 22.26 3.78
CA TYR A 421 11.04 22.98 2.80
C TYR A 421 11.00 24.50 3.03
N ILE A 422 9.82 25.06 3.31
CA ILE A 422 9.68 26.50 3.63
C ILE A 422 10.44 26.86 4.91
N LEU A 423 10.39 26.02 5.94
CA LEU A 423 11.14 26.25 7.19
C LEU A 423 12.66 26.32 6.93
N HIS A 424 13.19 25.50 6.03
CA HIS A 424 14.60 25.56 5.62
C HIS A 424 14.91 26.77 4.73
N LEU A 425 14.00 27.17 3.83
CA LEU A 425 14.18 28.40 3.05
C LEU A 425 14.25 29.63 3.95
N PHE A 426 13.50 29.64 5.05
CA PHE A 426 13.55 30.73 6.03
C PHE A 426 14.94 30.83 6.67
N ASP A 427 15.56 29.69 7.01
CA ASP A 427 16.93 29.63 7.54
C ASP A 427 18.00 30.20 6.59
N LEU A 428 17.66 30.35 5.31
CA LEU A 428 18.53 30.92 4.28
C LEU A 428 18.22 32.40 3.99
N THR A 429 17.25 33.00 4.68
CA THR A 429 17.00 34.45 4.59
C THR A 429 17.93 35.22 5.53
N LYS A 430 18.28 36.45 5.16
CA LYS A 430 19.10 37.33 6.00
C LYS A 430 18.46 37.62 7.37
N LEU A 431 17.12 37.68 7.42
CA LEU A 431 16.34 37.90 8.64
C LEU A 431 16.43 36.73 9.63
N PHE A 432 16.40 35.50 9.13
CA PHE A 432 16.37 34.29 9.96
C PHE A 432 17.63 33.42 9.81
N ASP A 433 18.78 34.04 9.54
CA ASP A 433 20.05 33.33 9.33
C ASP A 433 20.31 32.35 10.49
N LYS A 434 20.36 31.06 10.14
CA LYS A 434 20.57 29.94 11.06
C LYS A 434 21.88 30.02 11.87
N ASN A 435 22.86 30.80 11.41
CA ASN A 435 24.14 30.96 12.09
C ASN A 435 24.02 31.76 13.40
N TYR A 436 22.92 32.49 13.60
CA TYR A 436 22.68 33.31 14.78
C TYR A 436 21.51 32.80 15.61
N GLU A 437 21.77 32.41 16.87
CA GLU A 437 20.76 31.84 17.76
C GLU A 437 19.58 32.79 18.02
N ILE A 438 19.81 34.11 18.02
CA ILE A 438 18.75 35.11 18.18
C ILE A 438 17.77 35.11 17.01
N ASN A 439 18.26 34.88 15.79
CA ASN A 439 17.45 34.81 14.57
C ASN A 439 16.59 33.55 14.58
N LYS A 440 17.15 32.43 15.04
CA LYS A 440 16.41 31.19 15.25
C LYS A 440 15.27 31.37 16.26
N LYS A 441 15.53 31.99 17.42
CA LYS A 441 14.50 32.31 18.42
C LYS A 441 13.44 33.25 17.87
N THR A 442 13.84 34.25 17.09
CA THR A 442 12.93 35.19 16.43
C THR A 442 12.01 34.47 15.43
N LYS A 443 12.56 33.57 14.60
CA LYS A 443 11.79 32.72 13.69
C LYS A 443 10.75 31.89 14.43
N VAL A 444 11.15 31.19 15.48
CA VAL A 444 10.27 30.35 16.30
C VAL A 444 9.17 31.18 16.96
N ALA A 445 9.51 32.35 17.51
CA ALA A 445 8.55 33.25 18.14
C ALA A 445 7.53 33.78 17.12
N TYR A 446 7.97 34.13 15.91
CA TYR A 446 7.09 34.61 14.85
C TYR A 446 6.14 33.51 14.35
N LEU A 447 6.68 32.33 14.04
CA LEU A 447 5.90 31.18 13.57
C LEU A 447 4.87 30.71 14.61
N ASN A 448 5.14 30.95 15.90
CA ASN A 448 4.19 30.72 16.98
C ASN A 448 3.21 31.88 17.23
N GLY A 449 3.28 32.95 16.43
CA GLY A 449 2.42 34.13 16.55
C GLY A 449 2.67 34.97 17.80
N ARG A 450 3.82 34.82 18.46
CA ARG A 450 4.16 35.54 19.70
C ARG A 450 4.73 36.93 19.45
N ILE A 451 5.24 37.17 18.26
CA ILE A 451 5.77 38.47 17.85
C ILE A 451 5.18 38.89 16.50
N GLU A 452 5.00 40.19 16.33
CA GLU A 452 4.70 40.81 15.05
C GLU A 452 6.00 41.38 14.48
N LEU A 453 6.39 40.91 13.29
CA LEU A 453 7.65 41.34 12.66
C LEU A 453 7.59 42.78 12.12
N SER A 454 6.40 43.37 12.00
CA SER A 454 6.17 44.76 11.58
C SER A 454 6.84 45.80 12.47
N ARG A 455 7.28 45.39 13.67
CA ARG A 455 7.90 46.27 14.66
C ARG A 455 9.40 46.12 14.78
N ILE A 456 10.05 45.30 13.93
CA ILE A 456 11.52 45.16 13.94
C ILE A 456 12.10 46.37 13.18
N PRO A 457 12.75 47.33 13.88
CA PRO A 457 13.37 48.45 13.20
C PRO A 457 14.65 47.94 12.51
N THR A 458 14.74 48.11 11.20
CA THR A 458 15.93 47.76 10.42
C THR A 458 16.25 48.84 9.40
N SER A 459 17.53 49.21 9.31
CA SER A 459 18.07 50.05 8.24
C SER A 459 18.40 49.25 6.97
N ASP A 460 18.40 47.92 7.04
CA ASP A 460 18.74 47.03 5.95
C ASP A 460 17.57 46.85 4.97
N GLU A 461 17.79 47.26 3.71
CA GLU A 461 16.81 47.22 2.63
C GLU A 461 16.28 45.81 2.34
N GLU A 462 17.18 44.83 2.34
CA GLU A 462 16.86 43.44 2.01
C GLU A 462 16.06 42.78 3.13
N VAL A 463 16.41 43.07 4.38
CA VAL A 463 15.65 42.61 5.55
C VAL A 463 14.25 43.24 5.53
N ARG A 464 14.13 44.52 5.19
CA ARG A 464 12.82 45.21 5.09
C ARG A 464 11.94 44.63 4.00
N ALA A 465 12.50 44.36 2.81
CA ALA A 465 11.78 43.70 1.73
C ALA A 465 11.39 42.25 2.12
N THR A 466 12.24 41.53 2.86
CA THR A 466 11.91 40.19 3.39
C THR A 466 10.72 40.26 4.36
N LEU A 467 10.70 41.25 5.25
CA LEU A 467 9.61 41.48 6.19
C LEU A 467 8.28 41.74 5.47
N GLU A 468 8.29 42.56 4.42
CA GLU A 468 7.10 42.83 3.60
C GLU A 468 6.56 41.55 2.93
N VAL A 469 7.44 40.73 2.38
CA VAL A 469 7.06 39.43 1.79
C VAL A 469 6.43 38.51 2.82
N ILE A 470 7.00 38.45 4.03
CA ILE A 470 6.47 37.63 5.12
C ILE A 470 5.08 38.14 5.55
N GLN A 471 4.89 39.45 5.69
CA GLN A 471 3.60 40.06 6.05
C GLN A 471 2.53 39.76 4.99
N ASN A 472 2.86 39.90 3.71
CA ASN A 472 1.95 39.60 2.60
C ASN A 472 1.51 38.12 2.55
N ASN A 473 2.27 37.22 3.18
CA ASN A 473 2.00 35.79 3.23
C ASN A 473 1.66 35.28 4.65
N GLU A 474 1.40 36.18 5.60
CA GLU A 474 1.28 35.87 7.02
C GLU A 474 0.25 34.77 7.32
N TRP A 475 -0.92 34.81 6.65
CA TRP A 475 -1.96 33.81 6.83
C TRP A 475 -1.46 32.39 6.57
N TYR A 476 -0.75 32.18 5.45
CA TYR A 476 -0.22 30.86 5.09
C TYR A 476 0.86 30.41 6.08
N LEU A 477 1.73 31.32 6.48
CA LEU A 477 2.84 31.05 7.40
C LEU A 477 2.38 30.68 8.81
N ARG A 478 1.36 31.37 9.33
CA ARG A 478 0.75 31.05 10.63
C ARG A 478 0.06 29.68 10.61
N GLU A 479 -0.49 29.30 9.46
CA GLU A 479 -1.18 28.02 9.30
C GLU A 479 -0.23 26.82 9.13
N LEU A 480 1.06 27.05 8.81
CA LEU A 480 2.08 25.99 8.66
C LEU A 480 2.13 25.06 9.88
N LYS A 481 2.14 25.64 11.09
CA LYS A 481 2.19 24.88 12.34
C LYS A 481 0.99 23.93 12.46
N ASN A 482 -0.20 24.41 12.16
CA ASN A 482 -1.43 23.62 12.28
C ASN A 482 -1.47 22.51 11.20
N ARG A 483 -1.13 22.84 9.96
CA ARG A 483 -1.14 21.90 8.82
C ARG A 483 -0.14 20.77 8.99
N MET A 484 1.09 21.09 9.42
CA MET A 484 2.09 20.07 9.78
C MET A 484 1.60 19.20 10.93
N LYS A 485 1.03 19.80 11.99
CA LYS A 485 0.50 19.05 13.14
C LYS A 485 -0.56 18.04 12.70
N ILE A 486 -1.60 18.49 12.00
CA ILE A 486 -2.68 17.63 11.52
C ILE A 486 -2.15 16.48 10.66
N SER A 487 -1.24 16.79 9.73
CA SER A 487 -0.71 15.78 8.82
C SER A 487 0.19 14.76 9.53
N LEU A 488 1.03 15.21 10.45
CA LEU A 488 1.91 14.35 11.22
C LEU A 488 1.12 13.46 12.20
N GLU A 489 0.13 14.02 12.91
CA GLU A 489 -0.75 13.26 13.80
C GLU A 489 -1.53 12.20 13.04
N PHE A 490 -2.03 12.54 11.85
CA PHE A 490 -2.70 11.57 10.98
C PHE A 490 -1.76 10.43 10.58
N LEU A 491 -0.54 10.74 10.14
CA LEU A 491 0.43 9.73 9.73
C LEU A 491 0.85 8.84 10.91
N GLU A 492 1.04 9.42 12.09
CA GLU A 492 1.31 8.66 13.31
C GLU A 492 0.18 7.70 13.65
N ASP A 493 -1.06 8.19 13.68
CA ASP A 493 -2.25 7.36 13.91
C ASP A 493 -2.35 6.26 12.84
N TYR A 494 -2.13 6.59 11.56
CA TYR A 494 -2.18 5.62 10.46
C TYR A 494 -1.19 4.46 10.67
N PHE A 495 0.06 4.76 11.01
CA PHE A 495 1.09 3.73 11.17
C PHE A 495 1.07 3.04 12.54
N TRP A 496 0.53 3.66 13.58
CA TRP A 496 0.45 3.09 14.91
C TRP A 496 -0.81 2.26 15.12
N LEU A 497 -1.94 2.68 14.54
CA LEU A 497 -3.24 2.07 14.80
C LEU A 497 -3.59 0.95 13.82
N PHE A 498 -3.01 0.93 12.61
CA PHE A 498 -3.38 -0.05 11.58
C PHE A 498 -2.25 -1.03 11.29
N LYS A 499 -2.61 -2.29 11.00
CA LYS A 499 -1.65 -3.31 10.58
C LYS A 499 -1.09 -2.95 9.18
N PRO A 500 0.24 -3.06 8.95
CA PRO A 500 0.81 -2.98 7.61
C PRO A 500 0.28 -4.11 6.72
N ARG A 501 0.26 -3.87 5.41
CA ARG A 501 0.15 -4.95 4.40
C ARG A 501 1.47 -5.70 4.28
N TYR A 502 1.43 -6.99 3.96
CA TYR A 502 2.61 -7.85 3.89
C TYR A 502 3.61 -7.32 2.85
N SER A 503 3.11 -7.03 1.65
CA SER A 503 3.87 -6.43 0.55
C SER A 503 4.50 -5.07 0.89
N GLU A 504 4.00 -4.37 1.91
CA GLU A 504 4.39 -3.00 2.25
C GLU A 504 5.26 -2.88 3.51
N LYS A 505 5.50 -3.96 4.26
CA LYS A 505 6.08 -3.89 5.61
C LYS A 505 7.45 -3.20 5.68
N GLU A 506 8.35 -3.51 4.74
CA GLU A 506 9.67 -2.87 4.68
C GLU A 506 9.58 -1.39 4.28
N THR A 507 8.75 -1.10 3.28
CA THR A 507 8.49 0.26 2.80
C THR A 507 7.88 1.11 3.92
N GLU A 508 6.91 0.56 4.66
CA GLU A 508 6.27 1.22 5.79
C GLU A 508 7.27 1.54 6.91
N ASN A 509 8.23 0.66 7.18
CA ASN A 509 9.29 0.94 8.14
C ASN A 509 10.18 2.11 7.69
N ARG A 510 10.59 2.17 6.41
CA ARG A 510 11.34 3.32 5.86
C ARG A 510 10.54 4.62 5.95
N VAL A 511 9.23 4.52 5.70
CA VAL A 511 8.30 5.65 5.79
C VAL A 511 8.14 6.13 7.23
N ARG A 512 8.04 5.23 8.22
CA ARG A 512 8.00 5.59 9.65
C ARG A 512 9.21 6.41 10.08
N HIS A 513 10.43 6.05 9.66
CA HIS A 513 11.64 6.84 9.93
C HIS A 513 11.54 8.26 9.35
N THR A 514 10.93 8.38 8.17
CA THR A 514 10.70 9.69 7.52
C THR A 514 9.70 10.54 8.32
N VAL A 515 8.62 9.95 8.83
CA VAL A 515 7.66 10.64 9.71
C VAL A 515 8.34 11.13 10.99
N LEU A 516 9.17 10.30 11.64
CA LEU A 516 9.93 10.69 12.83
C LEU A 516 10.88 11.87 12.56
N ARG A 517 11.55 11.87 11.40
CA ARG A 517 12.40 12.99 10.98
C ARG A 517 11.58 14.29 10.85
N TYR A 518 10.41 14.23 10.23
CA TYR A 518 9.55 15.41 10.11
C TYR A 518 8.99 15.88 11.45
N TYR A 519 8.69 14.97 12.38
CA TYR A 519 8.34 15.33 13.75
C TYR A 519 9.48 16.08 14.45
N SER A 520 10.73 15.62 14.30
CA SER A 520 11.89 16.33 14.86
C SER A 520 11.97 17.76 14.33
N GLN A 521 11.81 17.94 13.01
CA GLN A 521 11.81 19.27 12.39
C GLN A 521 10.64 20.14 12.88
N TYR A 522 9.46 19.55 13.05
CA TYR A 522 8.31 20.24 13.63
C TYR A 522 8.62 20.72 15.06
N THR A 523 9.17 19.86 15.91
CA THR A 523 9.51 20.23 17.29
C THR A 523 10.59 21.31 17.35
N ASP A 524 11.59 21.24 16.47
CA ASP A 524 12.65 22.25 16.41
C ASP A 524 12.11 23.61 15.96
N ALA A 525 11.17 23.63 15.02
CA ALA A 525 10.59 24.84 14.47
C ALA A 525 9.51 25.50 15.34
N PHE A 526 8.77 24.71 16.15
CA PHE A 526 7.59 25.23 16.86
C PHE A 526 7.60 24.99 18.39
N CYS A 527 8.42 24.08 18.93
CA CYS A 527 8.36 23.64 20.33
C CYS A 527 9.64 23.91 21.15
N SER A 528 10.65 24.54 20.57
CA SER A 528 12.01 24.67 21.12
C SER A 528 12.18 25.62 22.33
N ASP A 529 11.11 26.20 22.86
CA ASP A 529 11.15 27.05 24.07
C ASP A 529 11.08 26.28 25.41
N SER A 530 11.16 24.95 25.41
CA SER A 530 11.02 24.11 26.62
C SER A 530 12.34 23.57 27.19
N LEU A 531 13.49 24.05 26.74
CA LEU A 531 14.80 23.56 27.17
C LEU A 531 15.38 24.38 28.33
N ASP A 532 14.81 24.22 29.52
CA ASP A 532 15.66 24.16 30.71
C ASP A 532 16.42 22.83 30.66
N GLY A 533 17.72 22.89 30.94
CA GLY A 533 18.61 21.74 30.98
C GLY A 533 18.04 20.58 31.81
N ASP A 534 18.35 19.36 31.38
CA ASP A 534 17.88 18.08 31.91
C ASP A 534 16.49 17.60 31.46
N LYS A 535 16.34 17.27 30.16
CA LYS A 535 15.37 16.26 29.67
C LYS A 535 15.59 15.89 28.19
N LYS A 536 16.68 15.17 27.87
CA LYS A 536 16.61 14.20 26.76
C LYS A 536 15.89 12.94 27.27
N LEU A 537 14.57 13.03 27.48
CA LEU A 537 13.76 11.88 27.08
C LEU A 537 13.74 11.92 25.55
N ASP A 538 13.89 10.77 24.93
CA ASP A 538 13.96 10.59 23.47
C ASP A 538 12.64 11.07 22.83
N ALA A 539 12.48 12.39 22.68
CA ALA A 539 11.31 13.05 22.08
C ALA A 539 11.11 12.61 20.62
N THR A 540 12.16 12.02 20.03
CA THR A 540 12.18 11.31 18.75
C THR A 540 11.30 10.06 18.71
N LYS A 541 10.85 9.51 19.86
CA LYS A 541 9.99 8.32 19.90
C LYS A 541 8.51 8.61 20.18
N TYR A 542 8.16 9.71 20.83
CA TYR A 542 6.79 9.98 21.30
C TYR A 542 6.48 11.50 21.35
N PRO A 543 5.92 12.09 20.26
CA PRO A 543 5.74 13.53 20.10
C PRO A 543 4.68 14.17 21.00
N ARG A 544 3.69 13.41 21.50
CA ARG A 544 2.63 13.90 22.43
C ARG A 544 3.17 14.38 23.79
N LEU A 545 4.47 14.26 24.04
CA LEU A 545 5.14 14.53 25.32
C LEU A 545 5.76 15.93 25.44
N SER A 546 5.78 16.73 24.37
CA SER A 546 6.49 18.02 24.34
C SER A 546 5.64 19.23 24.78
N SER A 547 4.33 19.09 24.94
CA SER A 547 3.45 20.14 25.51
C SER A 547 3.29 19.96 27.02
N SER A 548 4.28 20.39 27.78
CA SER A 548 4.22 20.42 29.25
C SER A 548 4.30 21.87 29.74
N LYS A 549 3.15 22.42 30.20
CA LYS A 549 2.98 23.24 31.42
C LYS A 549 1.56 23.87 31.43
N ASN A 550 0.56 23.19 32.03
CA ASN A 550 -0.33 23.70 33.08
C ASN A 550 -1.65 22.90 33.21
N GLY A 551 -1.60 21.81 33.98
CA GLY A 551 -2.54 21.41 35.03
C GLY A 551 -4.04 21.16 34.76
N ASN A 552 -4.66 21.65 33.68
CA ASN A 552 -6.13 21.72 33.60
C ASN A 552 -6.78 21.18 32.32
N ASN A 553 -6.03 20.86 31.26
CA ASN A 553 -6.63 20.39 30.00
C ASN A 553 -6.70 18.85 29.93
N VAL A 554 -7.86 18.30 29.52
CA VAL A 554 -8.10 16.87 29.20
C VAL A 554 -6.96 16.26 28.37
N GLU A 555 -6.50 16.99 27.35
CA GLU A 555 -5.43 16.54 26.45
C GLU A 555 -4.09 16.33 27.18
N GLU A 556 -3.77 17.20 28.16
CA GLU A 556 -2.56 17.07 28.97
C GLU A 556 -2.64 15.85 29.90
N LYS A 557 -3.78 15.67 30.56
CA LYS A 557 -4.04 14.49 31.41
C LYS A 557 -3.91 13.19 30.60
N GLN A 558 -4.42 13.19 29.36
CA GLN A 558 -4.31 12.07 28.42
C GLN A 558 -2.86 11.80 28.03
N ASN A 559 -2.16 12.82 27.54
CA ASN A 559 -0.79 12.68 27.08
C ASN A 559 0.14 12.26 28.21
N PHE A 560 -0.03 12.82 29.41
CA PHE A 560 0.70 12.40 30.61
C PHE A 560 0.44 10.93 30.97
N SER A 561 -0.81 10.48 30.90
CA SER A 561 -1.17 9.10 31.22
C SER A 561 -0.57 8.10 30.21
N PHE A 562 -0.67 8.39 28.91
CA PHE A 562 0.00 7.61 27.87
C PHE A 562 1.52 7.61 28.05
N ALA A 563 2.13 8.76 28.38
CA ALA A 563 3.57 8.88 28.63
C ALA A 563 4.05 7.88 29.68
N ASN A 564 3.33 7.83 30.80
CA ASN A 564 3.68 6.96 31.92
C ASN A 564 3.50 5.49 31.54
N LEU A 565 2.46 5.15 30.79
CA LEU A 565 2.24 3.79 30.29
C LEU A 565 3.38 3.36 29.35
N VAL A 566 3.69 4.18 28.36
CA VAL A 566 4.75 3.91 27.37
C VAL A 566 6.12 3.85 28.05
N LEU A 567 6.41 4.80 28.94
CA LEU A 567 7.64 4.80 29.73
C LEU A 567 7.76 3.54 30.59
N ASN A 568 6.66 3.05 31.17
CA ASN A 568 6.65 1.78 31.89
C ASN A 568 6.95 0.59 30.98
N CYS A 569 6.45 0.58 29.74
CA CYS A 569 6.76 -0.47 28.77
C CYS A 569 8.24 -0.47 28.32
N VAL A 570 8.87 0.71 28.23
CA VAL A 570 10.26 0.86 27.76
C VAL A 570 11.27 0.76 28.91
N SER A 571 10.96 1.34 30.06
CA SER A 571 11.84 1.45 31.23
C SER A 571 11.02 1.36 32.53
N PRO A 572 10.57 0.16 32.93
CA PRO A 572 9.69 -0.03 34.09
C PRO A 572 10.32 0.36 35.43
N THR A 573 11.64 0.51 35.50
CA THR A 573 12.39 0.92 36.70
C THR A 573 12.58 2.44 36.80
N SER A 574 12.05 3.21 35.85
CA SER A 574 12.20 4.67 35.84
C SER A 574 11.47 5.32 37.02
N LYS A 575 12.21 6.12 37.79
CA LYS A 575 11.66 6.92 38.91
C LYS A 575 10.68 8.01 38.47
N ARG A 576 10.56 8.26 37.16
CA ARG A 576 9.63 9.27 36.59
C ARG A 576 8.21 8.72 36.40
N ILE A 577 8.01 7.41 36.57
CA ILE A 577 6.70 6.77 36.43
C ILE A 577 5.84 7.09 37.65
N SER A 578 4.67 7.66 37.40
CA SER A 578 3.67 7.95 38.43
C SER A 578 3.00 6.66 38.92
N PRO A 579 2.59 6.60 40.21
CA PRO A 579 1.87 5.46 40.75
C PRO A 579 0.59 5.14 39.95
N HIS A 580 0.31 3.86 39.76
CA HIS A 580 -0.85 3.40 38.98
C HIS A 580 -2.18 3.99 39.48
N GLY A 581 -2.42 4.03 40.79
CA GLY A 581 -3.64 4.62 41.35
C GLY A 581 -3.83 6.11 41.04
N LYS A 582 -2.73 6.89 40.98
CA LYS A 582 -2.78 8.30 40.57
C LYS A 582 -3.25 8.42 39.11
N LEU A 583 -2.71 7.58 38.23
CA LEU A 583 -3.10 7.57 36.82
C LEU A 583 -4.56 7.10 36.63
N GLN A 584 -5.02 6.14 37.42
CA GLN A 584 -6.43 5.71 37.40
C GLN A 584 -7.38 6.84 37.80
N LEU A 585 -7.05 7.61 38.84
CA LEU A 585 -7.83 8.79 39.24
C LEU A 585 -7.85 9.84 38.13
N MET A 586 -6.69 10.16 37.54
CA MET A 586 -6.61 11.12 36.44
C MET A 586 -7.47 10.70 35.23
N VAL A 587 -7.49 9.41 34.88
CA VAL A 587 -8.35 8.90 33.80
C VAL A 587 -9.83 8.96 34.21
N LYS A 588 -10.19 8.60 35.44
CA LYS A 588 -11.57 8.71 35.94
C LYS A 588 -12.06 10.16 35.88
N ASP A 589 -11.24 11.12 36.35
CA ASP A 589 -11.57 12.55 36.31
C ASP A 589 -11.74 13.05 34.87
N MET A 590 -10.86 12.61 33.96
CA MET A 590 -10.95 12.94 32.54
C MET A 590 -12.23 12.40 31.91
N LEU A 591 -12.64 11.16 32.22
CA LEU A 591 -13.87 10.56 31.71
C LEU A 591 -15.12 11.27 32.23
N LEU A 592 -15.11 11.72 33.49
CA LEU A 592 -16.18 12.54 34.07
C LEU A 592 -16.32 13.89 33.36
N GLU A 593 -15.20 14.49 32.95
CA GLU A 593 -15.15 15.78 32.26
C GLU A 593 -15.65 15.68 30.81
N ILE A 594 -15.28 14.61 30.08
CA ILE A 594 -15.60 14.47 28.65
C ILE A 594 -16.93 13.75 28.36
N GLY A 595 -17.45 12.96 29.30
CA GLY A 595 -18.65 12.14 29.12
C GLY A 595 -18.45 10.95 28.15
N LEU A 596 -19.55 10.36 27.66
CA LEU A 596 -19.55 9.21 26.73
C LEU A 596 -19.72 9.61 25.25
N GLU A 597 -20.01 10.88 24.99
CA GLU A 597 -20.21 11.44 23.63
C GLU A 597 -18.95 12.14 23.10
N HIS A 598 -17.81 12.00 23.78
CA HIS A 598 -16.56 12.58 23.32
C HIS A 598 -16.13 12.01 21.96
N ARG A 599 -15.75 12.90 21.04
CA ARG A 599 -15.43 12.56 19.64
C ARG A 599 -14.14 11.77 19.45
N PHE A 600 -13.24 11.74 20.45
CA PHE A 600 -11.93 11.12 20.35
C PHE A 600 -11.88 9.79 21.12
N PRO A 601 -11.39 8.70 20.52
CA PRO A 601 -11.32 7.38 21.18
C PRO A 601 -10.20 7.25 22.23
N GLU A 602 -9.17 8.09 22.17
CA GLU A 602 -7.95 7.95 22.99
C GLU A 602 -8.17 7.96 24.52
N PRO A 603 -9.03 8.82 25.10
CA PRO A 603 -9.36 8.77 26.52
C PRO A 603 -9.99 7.44 26.95
N TYR A 604 -10.89 6.91 26.14
CA TYR A 604 -11.55 5.63 26.42
C TYR A 604 -10.61 4.45 26.22
N PHE A 605 -9.65 4.55 25.29
CA PHE A 605 -8.59 3.55 25.15
C PHE A 605 -7.69 3.50 26.38
N LEU A 606 -7.33 4.66 26.96
CA LEU A 606 -6.66 4.72 28.27
C LEU A 606 -7.50 4.10 29.37
N ALA A 607 -8.81 4.33 29.38
CA ALA A 607 -9.73 3.70 30.32
C ALA A 607 -9.67 2.18 30.22
N MET A 608 -9.71 1.64 28.99
CA MET A 608 -9.60 0.21 28.75
C MET A 608 -8.27 -0.38 29.24
N LEU A 609 -7.17 0.35 29.13
CA LEU A 609 -5.86 -0.11 29.61
C LEU A 609 -5.69 0.02 31.13
N LEU A 610 -6.06 1.16 31.72
CA LEU A 610 -5.74 1.48 33.11
C LEU A 610 -6.83 1.09 34.11
N LEU A 611 -8.09 0.99 33.65
CA LEU A 611 -9.25 0.62 34.45
C LEU A 611 -9.72 -0.81 34.18
N TRP A 612 -8.94 -1.63 33.45
CA TRP A 612 -9.30 -3.03 33.22
C TRP A 612 -9.54 -3.77 34.55
N PRO A 613 -10.72 -4.37 34.75
CA PRO A 613 -11.13 -4.93 36.04
C PRO A 613 -10.21 -6.06 36.47
N LYS A 614 -10.03 -6.21 37.79
CA LYS A 614 -9.47 -7.43 38.37
C LYS A 614 -10.56 -8.51 38.44
N ALA A 615 -10.17 -9.76 38.73
CA ALA A 615 -11.12 -10.87 38.83
C ALA A 615 -12.22 -10.65 39.90
N ASP A 616 -11.97 -9.76 40.86
CA ASP A 616 -12.80 -9.32 41.98
C ASP A 616 -13.36 -7.88 41.82
N GLY A 617 -13.34 -7.31 40.60
CA GLY A 617 -13.79 -5.94 40.34
C GLY A 617 -15.27 -5.70 40.67
N ASN A 618 -15.59 -4.51 41.21
CA ASN A 618 -16.96 -4.14 41.54
C ASN A 618 -17.81 -3.94 40.26
N ARG A 619 -19.08 -4.39 40.29
CA ARG A 619 -20.10 -4.26 39.22
C ARG A 619 -20.13 -2.88 38.56
N ARG A 620 -20.03 -1.81 39.36
CA ARG A 620 -20.05 -0.44 38.85
C ARG A 620 -18.86 -0.16 37.93
N GLU A 621 -17.67 -0.63 38.30
CA GLU A 621 -16.45 -0.41 37.51
C GLU A 621 -16.49 -1.16 36.18
N VAL A 622 -17.02 -2.40 36.19
CA VAL A 622 -17.21 -3.21 34.97
C VAL A 622 -18.22 -2.54 34.02
N ARG A 623 -19.33 -2.02 34.54
CA ARG A 623 -20.31 -1.24 33.73
C ARG A 623 -19.69 0.00 33.13
N THR A 624 -19.00 0.81 33.94
CA THR A 624 -18.35 2.03 33.46
C THR A 624 -17.36 1.71 32.35
N LEU A 625 -16.56 0.65 32.51
CA LEU A 625 -15.64 0.22 31.47
C LEU A 625 -16.37 -0.24 30.20
N ALA A 626 -17.43 -1.03 30.31
CA ALA A 626 -18.21 -1.47 29.15
C ALA A 626 -18.78 -0.28 28.37
N SER A 627 -19.34 0.72 29.06
CA SER A 627 -19.79 1.98 28.44
C SER A 627 -18.64 2.74 27.77
N CYS A 628 -17.45 2.77 28.37
CA CYS A 628 -16.27 3.40 27.77
C CYS A 628 -15.82 2.65 26.51
N ILE A 629 -15.84 1.31 26.50
CA ILE A 629 -15.47 0.51 25.32
C ILE A 629 -16.45 0.79 24.17
N GLU A 630 -17.74 0.94 24.44
CA GLU A 630 -18.72 1.25 23.40
C GLU A 630 -18.56 2.69 22.88
N ALA A 631 -18.33 3.66 23.78
CA ALA A 631 -17.98 5.03 23.40
C ALA A 631 -16.69 5.08 22.57
N MET A 632 -15.68 4.27 22.92
CA MET A 632 -14.43 4.12 22.18
C MET A 632 -14.69 3.59 20.77
N LYS A 633 -15.44 2.49 20.63
CA LYS A 633 -15.75 1.91 19.33
C LYS A 633 -16.50 2.91 18.44
N ARG A 634 -17.48 3.62 18.99
CA ARG A 634 -18.25 4.64 18.27
C ARG A 634 -17.37 5.80 17.78
N SER A 635 -16.58 6.40 18.68
CA SER A 635 -15.66 7.49 18.37
C SER A 635 -14.54 7.06 17.42
N CYS A 636 -14.03 5.84 17.56
CA CYS A 636 -13.04 5.26 16.65
C CYS A 636 -13.61 5.06 15.25
N ARG A 637 -14.83 4.52 15.13
CA ARG A 637 -15.53 4.40 13.86
C ARG A 637 -15.73 5.77 13.22
N MET A 638 -16.21 6.77 13.96
CA MET A 638 -16.39 8.12 13.41
C MET A 638 -15.08 8.77 12.95
N LYS A 639 -13.99 8.62 13.72
CA LYS A 639 -12.69 9.26 13.42
C LYS A 639 -11.94 8.57 12.28
N TYR A 640 -12.00 7.25 12.20
CA TYR A 640 -11.19 6.45 11.29
C TYR A 640 -12.00 5.57 10.33
N GLU A 641 -13.27 5.90 10.08
CA GLU A 641 -14.17 5.15 9.19
C GLU A 641 -13.52 4.84 7.83
N PHE A 642 -12.91 5.87 7.24
CA PHE A 642 -12.32 5.84 5.91
C PHE A 642 -11.02 5.00 5.82
N ILE A 643 -10.39 4.65 6.95
CA ILE A 643 -9.22 3.73 6.99
C ILE A 643 -9.65 2.34 7.45
N SER A 644 -10.50 2.25 8.48
CA SER A 644 -10.90 0.98 9.11
C SER A 644 -11.66 0.04 8.17
N ARG A 645 -12.31 0.58 7.12
CA ARG A 645 -12.86 -0.22 6.00
C ARG A 645 -11.80 -0.91 5.14
N LYS A 646 -10.55 -0.41 5.15
CA LYS A 646 -9.47 -0.76 4.21
C LYS A 646 -8.28 -1.43 4.89
N ARG A 647 -8.11 -1.24 6.20
CA ARG A 647 -7.04 -1.80 7.03
C ARG A 647 -7.58 -2.23 8.40
N GLN A 648 -7.07 -3.35 8.90
CA GLN A 648 -7.38 -3.82 10.24
C GLN A 648 -6.60 -3.05 11.31
N PHE A 649 -7.22 -2.86 12.48
CA PHE A 649 -6.53 -2.29 13.64
C PHE A 649 -5.45 -3.23 14.19
N MET A 650 -4.37 -2.62 14.68
CA MET A 650 -3.25 -3.28 15.33
C MET A 650 -3.47 -3.36 16.85
N THR A 651 -3.17 -4.53 17.39
CA THR A 651 -3.12 -4.76 18.84
C THR A 651 -1.74 -4.39 19.35
N ASN A 652 -1.65 -3.30 20.12
CA ASN A 652 -0.38 -2.76 20.62
C ASN A 652 -0.09 -3.20 22.06
N PHE A 653 -1.13 -3.56 22.82
CA PHE A 653 -1.02 -3.93 24.24
C PHE A 653 -1.79 -5.20 24.54
N PHE A 654 -1.35 -5.95 25.54
CA PHE A 654 -1.94 -7.20 26.01
C PHE A 654 -2.06 -7.19 27.53
N LEU A 655 -2.99 -7.97 28.04
CA LEU A 655 -3.17 -8.18 29.47
C LEU A 655 -2.13 -9.18 30.00
N GLY A 656 -1.36 -8.78 31.00
CA GLY A 656 -0.28 -9.53 31.61
C GLY A 656 -0.51 -9.92 33.07
N ASN A 657 0.35 -10.82 33.57
CA ASN A 657 0.30 -11.35 34.95
C ASN A 657 0.83 -10.35 36.01
N GLY A 658 1.41 -9.22 35.59
CA GLY A 658 1.96 -8.21 36.50
C GLY A 658 0.91 -7.41 37.27
N THR A 659 1.37 -6.60 38.22
CA THR A 659 0.53 -5.68 39.02
C THR A 659 0.72 -4.23 38.59
N GLY A 660 -0.28 -3.38 38.86
CA GLY A 660 -0.24 -1.97 38.50
C GLY A 660 -0.06 -1.76 37.00
N LEU A 661 0.89 -0.89 36.60
CA LEU A 661 1.20 -0.65 35.18
C LEU A 661 1.86 -1.85 34.49
N ASN A 662 2.52 -2.76 35.23
CA ASN A 662 3.13 -3.97 34.66
C ASN A 662 2.10 -5.03 34.24
N ARG A 663 0.82 -4.79 34.54
CA ARG A 663 -0.29 -5.58 34.00
C ARG A 663 -0.50 -5.35 32.51
N ILE A 664 0.01 -4.24 31.96
CA ILE A 664 -0.08 -3.94 30.53
C ILE A 664 1.26 -4.30 29.86
N VAL A 665 1.21 -5.29 28.97
CA VAL A 665 2.37 -5.80 28.24
C VAL A 665 2.32 -5.25 26.82
N SER A 666 3.37 -4.56 26.38
CA SER A 666 3.45 -4.08 25.00
C SER A 666 3.74 -5.22 24.02
N ARG A 667 3.23 -5.09 22.80
CA ARG A 667 3.56 -6.01 21.70
C ARG A 667 5.08 -6.14 21.50
N GLN A 668 5.80 -5.02 21.57
CA GLN A 668 7.26 -5.01 21.46
C GLN A 668 7.96 -5.86 22.55
N LYS A 669 7.39 -5.94 23.76
CA LYS A 669 7.93 -6.81 24.82
C LYS A 669 7.69 -8.29 24.49
N ILE A 670 6.53 -8.64 23.94
CA ILE A 670 6.24 -9.99 23.46
C ILE A 670 7.22 -10.38 22.35
N ASP A 671 7.41 -9.48 21.37
CA ASP A 671 8.33 -9.66 20.25
C ASP A 671 9.75 -9.99 20.75
N LYS A 672 10.31 -9.11 21.59
CA LYS A 672 11.65 -9.32 22.17
C LYS A 672 11.75 -10.61 23.00
N THR A 673 10.71 -10.92 23.78
CA THR A 673 10.69 -12.12 24.63
C THR A 673 10.71 -13.39 23.78
N SER A 674 9.99 -13.39 22.66
CA SER A 674 9.98 -14.48 21.71
C SER A 674 11.32 -14.64 20.98
N GLU A 675 11.93 -13.53 20.53
CA GLU A 675 13.24 -13.55 19.86
C GLU A 675 14.34 -14.14 20.75
N MET A 676 14.35 -13.76 22.04
CA MET A 676 15.30 -14.28 23.03
C MET A 676 15.20 -15.80 23.26
N GLN A 677 14.08 -16.43 22.88
CA GLN A 677 13.84 -17.85 23.10
C GLN A 677 14.20 -18.72 21.89
N GLY A 678 14.57 -18.11 20.75
CA GLY A 678 15.17 -18.81 19.61
C GLY A 678 14.28 -19.88 18.98
N THR A 679 13.03 -19.55 18.64
CA THR A 679 12.04 -20.51 18.11
C THR A 679 12.32 -21.00 16.67
N GLY A 680 13.36 -20.48 16.01
CA GLY A 680 13.68 -20.75 14.60
C GLY A 680 12.70 -20.13 13.59
N LYS A 681 11.60 -19.54 14.08
CA LYS A 681 10.55 -18.87 13.29
C LYS A 681 10.68 -17.36 13.39
N SER A 682 10.35 -16.63 12.33
CA SER A 682 10.32 -15.16 12.37
C SER A 682 9.15 -14.64 13.22
N LEU A 683 9.27 -13.44 13.80
CA LEU A 683 8.18 -12.85 14.60
C LEU A 683 6.85 -12.77 13.84
N HIS A 684 6.93 -12.52 12.53
CA HIS A 684 5.75 -12.44 11.70
C HIS A 684 5.02 -13.78 11.61
N GLN A 685 5.75 -14.90 11.45
CA GLN A 685 5.19 -16.26 11.46
C GLN A 685 4.43 -16.51 12.73
N LEU A 686 5.06 -16.20 13.85
CA LEU A 686 4.53 -16.49 15.17
C LEU A 686 3.25 -15.68 15.43
N TRP A 687 3.18 -14.42 14.96
CA TRP A 687 1.95 -13.63 15.02
C TRP A 687 0.86 -14.15 14.07
N LEU A 688 1.21 -14.59 12.87
CA LEU A 688 0.25 -15.12 11.90
C LEU A 688 -0.33 -16.48 12.31
N SER A 689 0.50 -17.38 12.84
CA SER A 689 0.05 -18.69 13.31
C SER A 689 -0.63 -18.63 14.68
N GLY A 690 -0.39 -17.55 15.44
CA GLY A 690 -0.77 -17.43 16.84
C GLY A 690 0.20 -18.16 17.79
N ASP A 691 1.21 -18.86 17.27
CA ASP A 691 2.18 -19.61 18.09
C ASP A 691 3.03 -18.69 18.98
N ILE A 692 3.12 -17.39 18.67
CA ILE A 692 3.85 -16.44 19.53
C ILE A 692 3.34 -16.46 20.96
N LEU A 693 2.03 -16.73 21.14
CA LEU A 693 1.38 -16.75 22.44
C LEU A 693 1.55 -18.08 23.17
N LYS A 694 2.00 -19.12 22.46
CA LYS A 694 2.36 -20.44 23.00
C LYS A 694 3.84 -20.54 23.37
N VAL A 695 4.63 -19.53 23.03
CA VAL A 695 6.03 -19.45 23.46
C VAL A 695 6.04 -19.34 24.97
N ARG A 696 6.65 -20.30 25.67
CA ARG A 696 6.55 -20.45 27.13
C ARG A 696 6.79 -19.14 27.90
N ARG A 697 7.83 -18.37 27.58
CA ARG A 697 8.09 -17.09 28.28
C ARG A 697 7.04 -16.03 27.98
N VAL A 698 6.46 -16.03 26.77
CA VAL A 698 5.36 -15.15 26.42
C VAL A 698 4.11 -15.56 27.19
N GLU A 699 3.76 -16.84 27.19
CA GLU A 699 2.63 -17.37 27.95
C GLU A 699 2.74 -17.05 29.45
N GLU A 700 3.92 -17.23 30.05
CA GLU A 700 4.20 -16.88 31.46
C GLU A 700 4.05 -15.37 31.74
N THR A 701 4.22 -14.49 30.74
CA THR A 701 4.03 -13.04 30.91
C THR A 701 2.58 -12.59 30.77
N LEU A 702 1.76 -13.34 30.04
CA LEU A 702 0.38 -12.96 29.70
C LEU A 702 -0.64 -13.56 30.67
N PHE A 703 -1.70 -12.82 30.95
CA PHE A 703 -2.79 -13.27 31.81
C PHE A 703 -3.92 -13.85 30.96
N ARG A 704 -4.23 -15.13 31.20
CA ARG A 704 -5.30 -15.84 30.51
C ARG A 704 -6.62 -15.66 31.25
N VAL A 705 -7.63 -15.18 30.54
CA VAL A 705 -8.97 -14.94 31.08
C VAL A 705 -9.93 -16.05 30.68
N HIS A 706 -11.05 -16.16 31.39
CA HIS A 706 -12.15 -17.05 31.06
C HIS A 706 -13.31 -16.25 30.46
N GLY A 707 -14.08 -16.89 29.60
CA GLY A 707 -15.26 -16.31 28.98
C GLY A 707 -16.21 -17.37 28.44
N SER A 708 -17.27 -16.90 27.81
CA SER A 708 -18.32 -17.73 27.24
C SER A 708 -18.65 -17.25 25.82
N THR A 709 -18.96 -18.17 24.91
CA THR A 709 -19.43 -17.86 23.54
C THR A 709 -20.94 -17.70 23.49
N ASN A 710 -21.47 -16.96 22.53
CA ASN A 710 -22.90 -17.00 22.17
C ASN A 710 -23.13 -17.71 20.83
N ASP A 711 -24.40 -17.89 20.45
CA ASP A 711 -24.82 -18.57 19.21
C ASP A 711 -24.27 -17.91 17.92
N GLU A 712 -23.89 -16.64 17.99
CA GLU A 712 -23.30 -15.89 16.88
C GLU A 712 -21.77 -16.03 16.80
N GLY A 713 -21.15 -16.70 17.78
CA GLY A 713 -19.70 -16.85 17.92
C GLY A 713 -19.01 -15.65 18.58
N ASN A 714 -19.76 -14.70 19.17
CA ASN A 714 -19.17 -13.62 19.95
C ASN A 714 -18.68 -14.16 21.30
N ILE A 715 -17.51 -13.69 21.75
CA ILE A 715 -16.92 -14.07 23.04
C ILE A 715 -17.21 -12.97 24.04
N PHE A 716 -17.59 -13.37 25.24
CA PHE A 716 -17.80 -12.46 26.37
C PHE A 716 -16.93 -12.86 27.55
N LEU A 717 -16.40 -11.86 28.26
CA LEU A 717 -15.58 -12.09 29.45
C LEU A 717 -16.44 -12.56 30.63
N ASP A 718 -16.07 -13.69 31.25
CA ASP A 718 -16.72 -14.20 32.47
C ASP A 718 -16.18 -13.40 33.67
N HIS A 719 -16.88 -12.35 34.09
CA HIS A 719 -16.67 -11.83 35.44
C HIS A 719 -17.48 -12.67 36.43
N LYS A 720 -16.84 -13.13 37.52
CA LYS A 720 -17.54 -13.82 38.60
C LYS A 720 -18.73 -12.96 39.04
N LEU A 721 -19.91 -13.52 38.80
CA LEU A 721 -21.21 -13.00 39.17
C LEU A 721 -21.21 -12.46 40.61
N ILE A 722 -21.49 -11.17 40.78
CA ILE A 722 -22.27 -10.75 41.95
C ILE A 722 -23.69 -10.66 41.43
N VAL A 723 -24.46 -11.71 41.67
CA VAL A 723 -25.91 -11.77 41.41
C VAL A 723 -26.58 -10.62 42.18
N GLY A 724 -27.47 -9.90 41.52
CA GLY A 724 -28.35 -8.89 42.13
C GLY A 724 -29.72 -8.91 41.47
N ASP A 725 -30.67 -8.17 42.04
CA ASP A 725 -32.13 -8.35 41.90
C ASP A 725 -32.76 -8.36 40.49
N ASP A 726 -32.05 -7.92 39.43
CA ASP A 726 -32.58 -7.83 38.05
C ASP A 726 -32.10 -8.96 37.09
N ASN A 727 -31.34 -9.95 37.57
CA ASN A 727 -30.87 -11.11 36.79
C ASN A 727 -30.03 -10.87 35.50
N GLU A 728 -29.61 -9.65 35.15
CA GLU A 728 -28.77 -9.41 33.96
C GLU A 728 -27.25 -9.40 34.22
N ALA A 729 -26.52 -10.24 33.47
CA ALA A 729 -25.05 -10.29 33.46
C ALA A 729 -24.45 -9.15 32.62
N ILE A 730 -23.52 -8.38 33.19
CA ILE A 730 -22.77 -7.36 32.44
C ILE A 730 -21.60 -8.03 31.75
N MET A 731 -21.72 -8.19 30.45
CA MET A 731 -20.73 -8.88 29.64
C MET A 731 -19.88 -7.88 28.86
N ILE A 732 -18.54 -8.02 28.92
CA ILE A 732 -17.65 -7.25 28.05
C ILE A 732 -17.46 -8.05 26.75
N PRO A 733 -17.94 -7.55 25.59
CA PRO A 733 -17.76 -8.24 24.32
C PRO A 733 -16.31 -8.15 23.88
N VAL A 734 -15.73 -9.31 23.53
CA VAL A 734 -14.35 -9.46 23.06
C VAL A 734 -14.39 -10.08 21.67
N ARG A 735 -13.76 -9.42 20.69
CA ARG A 735 -13.75 -9.91 19.31
C ARG A 735 -12.71 -11.03 19.15
N PRO A 736 -13.06 -12.25 18.73
CA PRO A 736 -12.06 -13.27 18.44
C PRO A 736 -11.20 -12.91 17.23
N VAL A 737 -9.90 -13.19 17.30
CA VAL A 737 -9.00 -13.15 16.12
C VAL A 737 -9.29 -14.31 15.19
N ASN A 738 -9.53 -15.49 15.77
CA ASN A 738 -9.94 -16.71 15.10
C ASN A 738 -10.88 -17.45 16.05
N LEU A 739 -11.97 -18.00 15.52
CA LEU A 739 -12.86 -18.87 16.28
C LEU A 739 -12.26 -20.26 16.52
N GLY A 740 -11.14 -20.61 15.87
CA GLY A 740 -10.46 -21.87 16.09
C GLY A 740 -11.34 -23.08 15.77
N GLN A 741 -11.18 -24.17 16.53
CA GLN A 741 -11.99 -25.38 16.40
C GLN A 741 -13.35 -25.30 17.13
N LEU A 742 -13.79 -24.12 17.55
CA LEU A 742 -15.08 -23.97 18.23
C LEU A 742 -16.21 -24.46 17.31
N ARG A 743 -17.04 -25.37 17.80
CA ARG A 743 -18.14 -25.93 17.01
C ARG A 743 -19.23 -24.87 16.91
N LYS A 744 -19.65 -24.51 15.69
CA LYS A 744 -20.91 -23.76 15.53
C LYS A 744 -22.07 -24.73 15.71
N GLY A 745 -22.78 -24.56 16.81
CA GLY A 745 -24.02 -25.22 17.21
C GLY A 745 -24.60 -24.42 18.38
N LYS A 746 -25.89 -24.58 18.70
CA LYS A 746 -26.65 -23.79 19.70
C LYS A 746 -26.19 -23.98 21.18
N SER A 747 -24.89 -24.11 21.42
CA SER A 747 -24.29 -24.39 22.72
C SER A 747 -23.30 -23.28 23.08
N ILE A 748 -23.59 -22.57 24.17
CA ILE A 748 -22.68 -21.67 24.86
C ILE A 748 -21.48 -22.50 25.35
N GLU A 749 -20.30 -22.28 24.79
CA GLU A 749 -19.06 -22.95 25.20
C GLU A 749 -18.26 -22.04 26.14
N ARG A 750 -17.73 -22.62 27.22
CA ARG A 750 -16.76 -21.92 28.07
C ARG A 750 -15.40 -21.96 27.39
N VAL A 751 -14.74 -20.80 27.36
CA VAL A 751 -13.47 -20.62 26.67
C VAL A 751 -12.46 -19.90 27.56
N LYS A 752 -11.18 -20.10 27.28
CA LYS A 752 -10.06 -19.35 27.84
C LYS A 752 -9.22 -18.73 26.73
N PHE A 753 -8.74 -17.52 26.94
CA PHE A 753 -8.03 -16.75 25.91
C PHE A 753 -7.15 -15.64 26.50
N PHE A 754 -6.27 -15.07 25.70
CA PHE A 754 -5.51 -13.86 26.04
C PHE A 754 -6.24 -12.62 25.52
N VAL A 755 -6.23 -11.54 26.31
CA VAL A 755 -6.85 -10.26 25.93
C VAL A 755 -5.80 -9.34 25.30
N GLY A 756 -6.01 -8.97 24.04
CA GLY A 756 -5.33 -7.88 23.36
C GLY A 756 -6.17 -6.62 23.34
N PHE A 757 -5.53 -5.46 23.40
CA PHE A 757 -6.16 -4.15 23.35
C PHE A 757 -5.86 -3.43 22.03
N SER A 758 -6.92 -3.14 21.28
CA SER A 758 -6.87 -2.35 20.04
C SER A 758 -7.82 -1.15 20.13
N MET A 759 -7.69 -0.17 19.24
CA MET A 759 -8.62 0.98 19.20
C MET A 759 -10.05 0.59 18.82
N ASP A 760 -10.25 -0.57 18.20
CA ASP A 760 -11.57 -1.13 17.87
C ASP A 760 -12.14 -2.02 18.99
N GLY A 761 -11.47 -2.05 20.15
CA GLY A 761 -11.92 -2.81 21.32
C GLY A 761 -10.99 -3.95 21.72
N PRO A 762 -11.41 -4.71 22.75
CA PRO A 762 -10.67 -5.86 23.22
C PRO A 762 -10.80 -7.02 22.21
N ILE A 763 -9.70 -7.72 22.02
CA ILE A 763 -9.54 -8.80 21.06
C ILE A 763 -9.11 -10.08 21.80
N ALA A 764 -9.75 -11.20 21.50
CA ALA A 764 -9.46 -12.50 22.09
C ALA A 764 -8.47 -13.27 21.19
N TYR A 765 -7.31 -13.58 21.76
CA TYR A 765 -6.25 -14.34 21.11
C TYR A 765 -6.10 -15.73 21.73
N ASP A 766 -5.69 -16.71 20.90
CA ASP A 766 -5.49 -18.12 21.30
C ASP A 766 -6.67 -18.66 22.11
N VAL A 767 -7.85 -18.62 21.50
CA VAL A 767 -9.11 -19.05 22.10
C VAL A 767 -9.14 -20.58 22.17
N GLN A 768 -9.34 -21.11 23.37
CA GLN A 768 -9.38 -22.54 23.66
C GLN A 768 -10.63 -22.87 24.46
N SER A 769 -11.29 -23.99 24.14
CA SER A 769 -12.38 -24.51 24.96
C SER A 769 -11.84 -24.94 26.34
N VAL A 770 -12.66 -24.81 27.39
CA VAL A 770 -12.31 -25.11 28.79
C VAL A 770 -12.75 -26.50 29.20
#